data_AF-A0AAN7D826-F1
#
_entry.id   AF-A0AAN7D826-F1
#
_cell.length_a   1.000
_cell.length_b   1.000
_cell.length_c   1.000
_cell.angle_alpha   90.00
_cell.angle_beta   90.00
_cell.angle_gamma   90.00
#
_symmetry.space_group_name_H-M   'P 1'
#
loop_
_entity.id
_entity.type
_entity.pdbx_description
1 polymer ?
#
loop_
_entity_poly.entity_id
_entity_poly.type
_entity_poly.pdbx_seq_one_letter_code
_entity_poly.pdbx_strand_id
1 'polypeptide(L)'
;MCAPKRWEARRTDTMSIGRMYYCSPAADERYYLRLLLTVVRGATSFSHLRTVNNHEYATFREACMVLHLVEDDGEWTRAFEEAATFASGYAMRSMFVSALMFNSLVSPVQIWNQFCESFCDDLEHAIVQKGYSLLLSVQPDAEFYHGTRSLDYGLYLLQTSLGAQDRSLGQFNLPLPLFNWNGLISRMTGIQRNSLILNEMSYLQDQEAFSYQQKYAQMNATQKHVFDTITSSINSNINSSHFFLQGPAGTGKTFIYNTLCHFYRSQGKIVLCVASSGIAALLLPGGRTSHSRFAIPLNIHEQSVCAIKKNDDLADLIRETTLIIWDEVPMQHRYCFEAFDRTLRDICSRGDEVTFGGISVVLGGDFAQIPPVVKQGGRPEIVAASLMSPRLWPRLQKLRLTENRRLANSNDTDRQFADRIGRMSYESAMIGNIALPSFLRQMTDLDQFIEDIYPQHVLQRPLQNNDFFKERAILCSKNVNVDANNCKVMENVIGEKPTLYSVDTVQSDLTNTETQAYPSEYLQTLSPSGLPPAVLELKVGLPVMLLRNLNPERGLCNGTRLIIQQIGQYVIKVKILGGSDTIELIPRFTLSTLPDTLPFILTRKQFPVKVSFAMTINKSKGQSFRKVAVDLRSPVFTHGQLYVVMSRATSANVMTILLPENMKHTENVVYPEVLFSDTT
;
A
#
# COMPACT_ATOMS: atom_id res chain seq x y z
N MET A 1 -52.19 4.53 -44.54
CA MET A 1 -50.80 4.07 -44.37
C MET A 1 -50.05 5.14 -43.59
N CYS A 2 -49.67 4.88 -42.34
CA CYS A 2 -48.82 5.81 -41.59
C CYS A 2 -47.39 5.73 -42.11
N ALA A 3 -46.77 6.88 -42.36
CA ALA A 3 -45.38 6.98 -42.81
C ALA A 3 -44.43 6.22 -41.85
N PRO A 4 -43.37 5.58 -42.36
CA PRO A 4 -42.39 4.92 -41.53
C PRO A 4 -41.74 5.94 -40.60
N LYS A 5 -41.81 5.70 -39.28
CA LYS A 5 -41.11 6.50 -38.28
C LYS A 5 -39.61 6.38 -38.54
N ARG A 6 -38.97 7.45 -38.96
CA ARG A 6 -37.51 7.54 -39.14
C ARG A 6 -36.89 8.38 -38.04
N TRP A 7 -35.74 7.96 -37.53
CA TRP A 7 -34.94 8.76 -36.61
C TRP A 7 -34.25 9.87 -37.40
N GLU A 8 -34.56 11.13 -37.10
CA GLU A 8 -33.87 12.29 -37.65
C GLU A 8 -32.88 12.83 -36.60
N ALA A 9 -31.67 13.19 -37.04
CA ALA A 9 -30.69 13.82 -36.15
C ALA A 9 -31.27 15.12 -35.57
N ARG A 10 -31.26 15.23 -34.24
CA ARG A 10 -31.83 16.38 -33.54
C ARG A 10 -30.97 17.61 -33.81
N ARG A 11 -31.51 18.59 -34.55
CA ARG A 11 -30.84 19.86 -34.88
C ARG A 11 -31.14 20.90 -33.80
N THR A 12 -30.40 20.88 -32.70
CA THR A 12 -30.49 21.91 -31.66
C THR A 12 -29.10 22.27 -31.17
N ASP A 13 -28.74 23.55 -31.19
CA ASP A 13 -27.43 24.07 -30.73
C ASP A 13 -27.32 24.14 -29.19
N THR A 14 -28.33 23.70 -28.45
CA THR A 14 -28.39 23.69 -26.99
C THR A 14 -28.20 22.28 -26.42
N MET A 15 -27.38 22.15 -25.37
CA MET A 15 -27.22 20.91 -24.60
C MET A 15 -28.59 20.42 -24.10
N SER A 16 -29.03 19.25 -24.57
CA SER A 16 -30.31 18.66 -24.20
C SER A 16 -30.12 17.58 -23.13
N ILE A 17 -30.79 17.74 -21.99
CA ILE A 17 -30.74 16.79 -20.87
C ILE A 17 -31.81 15.72 -21.11
N GLY A 18 -31.39 14.47 -21.37
CA GLY A 18 -32.28 13.31 -21.39
C GLY A 18 -32.62 12.85 -19.97
N ARG A 19 -33.90 12.55 -19.70
CA ARG A 19 -34.33 11.93 -18.44
C ARG A 19 -34.58 10.44 -18.67
N MET A 20 -34.00 9.60 -17.82
CA MET A 20 -34.21 8.15 -17.82
C MET A 20 -34.96 7.76 -16.54
N TYR A 21 -36.11 7.09 -16.66
CA TYR A 21 -36.93 6.70 -15.50
C TYR A 21 -36.23 5.68 -14.62
N TYR A 22 -36.22 5.92 -13.30
CA TYR A 22 -35.69 4.98 -12.33
C TYR A 22 -36.36 3.61 -12.47
N CYS A 23 -35.56 2.55 -12.39
CA CYS A 23 -35.99 1.16 -12.48
C CYS A 23 -35.31 0.39 -11.35
N SER A 24 -36.08 -0.24 -10.46
CA SER A 24 -35.51 -1.04 -9.38
C SER A 24 -34.93 -2.36 -9.91
N PRO A 25 -33.92 -2.96 -9.25
CA PRO A 25 -33.41 -4.29 -9.61
C PRO A 25 -34.51 -5.37 -9.71
N ALA A 26 -35.61 -5.25 -8.95
CA ALA A 26 -36.76 -6.16 -9.02
C ALA A 26 -37.50 -6.14 -10.38
N ALA A 27 -37.21 -5.18 -11.26
CA ALA A 27 -37.79 -5.09 -12.61
C ALA A 27 -36.97 -5.87 -13.68
N ASP A 28 -35.96 -6.64 -13.24
CA ASP A 28 -35.22 -7.63 -14.03
C ASP A 28 -34.66 -7.07 -15.35
N GLU A 29 -34.97 -7.65 -16.52
CA GLU A 29 -34.46 -7.21 -17.84
C GLU A 29 -34.60 -5.71 -18.11
N ARG A 30 -35.61 -5.02 -17.55
CA ARG A 30 -35.73 -3.55 -17.69
C ARG A 30 -34.66 -2.80 -16.92
N TYR A 31 -34.27 -3.30 -15.76
CA TYR A 31 -33.16 -2.77 -14.98
C TYR A 31 -31.84 -2.95 -15.72
N TYR A 32 -31.58 -4.14 -16.28
CA TYR A 32 -30.36 -4.41 -17.06
C TYR A 32 -30.29 -3.59 -18.34
N LEU A 33 -31.40 -3.45 -19.07
CA LEU A 33 -31.50 -2.53 -20.21
C LEU A 33 -31.12 -1.10 -19.80
N ARG A 34 -31.63 -0.63 -18.66
CA ARG A 34 -31.30 0.70 -18.13
C ARG A 34 -29.79 0.83 -17.87
N LEU A 35 -29.17 -0.15 -17.23
CA LEU A 35 -27.71 -0.15 -16.99
C LEU A 35 -26.91 -0.12 -18.29
N LEU A 36 -27.31 -0.88 -19.32
CA LEU A 36 -26.61 -0.86 -20.61
C LEU A 36 -26.72 0.50 -21.30
N LEU A 37 -27.86 1.17 -21.18
CA LEU A 37 -28.06 2.51 -21.77
C LEU A 37 -27.16 3.60 -21.17
N THR A 38 -26.63 3.40 -19.95
CA THR A 38 -25.71 4.35 -19.32
C THR A 38 -24.25 4.13 -19.73
N VAL A 39 -23.95 2.94 -20.26
CA VAL A 39 -22.59 2.48 -20.58
C VAL A 39 -22.34 2.39 -22.08
N VAL A 40 -23.26 1.82 -22.84
CA VAL A 40 -23.14 1.59 -24.29
C VAL A 40 -23.56 2.84 -25.04
N ARG A 41 -22.57 3.56 -25.58
CA ARG A 41 -22.79 4.81 -26.32
C ARG A 41 -23.16 4.54 -27.77
N GLY A 42 -24.11 5.31 -28.29
CA GLY A 42 -24.48 5.26 -29.71
C GLY A 42 -25.16 3.96 -30.13
N ALA A 43 -25.75 3.22 -29.19
CA ALA A 43 -26.50 2.02 -29.50
C ALA A 43 -27.64 2.33 -30.49
N THR A 44 -27.73 1.53 -31.54
CA THR A 44 -28.68 1.69 -32.65
C THR A 44 -29.83 0.69 -32.60
N SER A 45 -29.72 -0.35 -31.76
CA SER A 45 -30.73 -1.40 -31.57
C SER A 45 -30.56 -2.09 -30.21
N PHE A 46 -31.56 -2.88 -29.78
CA PHE A 46 -31.44 -3.74 -28.60
C PHE A 46 -30.41 -4.86 -28.77
N SER A 47 -30.24 -5.38 -30.01
CA SER A 47 -29.18 -6.33 -30.33
C SER A 47 -27.80 -5.69 -30.09
N HIS A 48 -27.58 -4.46 -30.58
CA HIS A 48 -26.34 -3.71 -30.32
C HIS A 48 -26.08 -3.53 -28.81
N LEU A 49 -27.10 -3.25 -28.01
CA LEU A 49 -26.95 -3.15 -26.54
C LEU A 49 -26.48 -4.45 -25.89
N ARG A 50 -26.87 -5.61 -26.43
CA ARG A 50 -26.48 -6.94 -25.92
C ARG A 50 -25.18 -7.46 -26.53
N THR A 51 -24.53 -6.70 -27.42
CA THR A 51 -23.27 -7.13 -28.05
C THR A 51 -22.08 -6.58 -27.27
N VAL A 52 -21.30 -7.48 -26.66
CA VAL A 52 -20.08 -7.14 -25.91
C VAL A 52 -18.91 -7.93 -26.50
N ASN A 53 -17.79 -7.27 -26.78
CA ASN A 53 -16.60 -7.87 -27.41
C ASN A 53 -16.94 -8.66 -28.70
N ASN A 54 -17.78 -8.09 -29.56
CA ASN A 54 -18.27 -8.71 -30.81
C ASN A 54 -19.09 -10.00 -30.62
N HIS A 55 -19.57 -10.29 -29.42
CA HIS A 55 -20.47 -11.41 -29.12
C HIS A 55 -21.84 -10.88 -28.65
N GLU A 56 -22.93 -11.28 -29.32
CA GLU A 56 -24.30 -10.94 -28.91
C GLU A 56 -24.80 -11.93 -27.86
N TYR A 57 -25.22 -11.41 -26.71
CA TYR A 57 -25.76 -12.20 -25.61
C TYR A 57 -27.29 -12.32 -25.69
N ALA A 58 -27.85 -13.36 -25.08
CA ALA A 58 -29.28 -13.67 -25.19
C ALA A 58 -30.13 -12.69 -24.37
N THR A 59 -29.61 -12.17 -23.26
CA THR A 59 -30.34 -11.26 -22.36
C THR A 59 -29.55 -9.99 -22.08
N PHE A 60 -30.24 -8.92 -21.66
CA PHE A 60 -29.56 -7.72 -21.17
C PHE A 60 -28.78 -8.03 -19.89
N ARG A 61 -29.30 -8.93 -19.04
CA ARG A 61 -28.60 -9.41 -17.85
C ARG A 61 -27.24 -10.04 -18.17
N GLU A 62 -27.17 -10.96 -19.14
CA GLU A 62 -25.92 -11.59 -19.55
C GLU A 62 -24.90 -10.56 -20.05
N ALA A 63 -25.33 -9.62 -20.89
CA ALA A 63 -24.47 -8.53 -21.36
C ALA A 63 -23.98 -7.64 -20.19
N CYS A 64 -24.84 -7.34 -19.21
CA CYS A 64 -24.46 -6.64 -17.98
C CYS A 64 -23.44 -7.43 -17.14
N MET A 65 -23.58 -8.76 -17.04
CA MET A 65 -22.65 -9.62 -16.30
C MET A 65 -21.26 -9.61 -16.94
N VAL A 66 -21.19 -9.67 -18.28
CA VAL A 66 -19.94 -9.63 -19.04
C VAL A 66 -19.29 -8.25 -18.96
N LEU A 67 -20.07 -7.18 -18.95
CA LEU A 67 -19.59 -5.80 -18.71
C LEU A 67 -19.34 -5.49 -17.23
N HIS A 68 -19.59 -6.44 -16.33
CA HIS A 68 -19.47 -6.31 -14.87
C HIS A 68 -20.23 -5.11 -14.28
N LEU A 69 -21.45 -4.91 -14.76
CA LEU A 69 -22.37 -3.89 -14.25
C LEU A 69 -23.19 -4.39 -13.05
N VAL A 70 -23.14 -5.69 -12.76
CA VAL A 70 -23.83 -6.37 -11.65
C VAL A 70 -22.95 -7.44 -11.00
N GLU A 71 -23.28 -7.83 -9.76
CA GLU A 71 -22.56 -8.89 -9.06
C GLU A 71 -22.79 -10.26 -9.72
N ASP A 72 -21.74 -11.07 -9.71
CA ASP A 72 -21.73 -12.42 -10.27
C ASP A 72 -21.02 -13.37 -9.30
N ASP A 73 -21.75 -14.38 -8.85
CA ASP A 73 -21.27 -15.40 -7.89
C ASP A 73 -20.11 -16.23 -8.47
N GLY A 74 -20.01 -16.34 -9.80
CA GLY A 74 -18.95 -17.05 -10.52
C GLY A 74 -17.75 -16.20 -10.89
N GLU A 75 -17.68 -14.93 -10.48
CA GLU A 75 -16.60 -14.02 -10.87
C GLU A 75 -15.22 -14.51 -10.43
N TRP A 76 -15.12 -15.07 -9.22
CA TRP A 76 -13.85 -15.64 -8.74
C TRP A 76 -13.44 -16.90 -9.48
N THR A 77 -14.38 -17.79 -9.81
CA THR A 77 -14.08 -18.98 -10.63
C THR A 77 -13.48 -18.55 -11.97
N ARG A 78 -14.12 -17.61 -12.67
CA ARG A 78 -13.59 -17.09 -13.96
C ARG A 78 -12.29 -16.32 -13.79
N ALA A 79 -12.08 -15.63 -12.67
CA ALA A 79 -10.80 -15.00 -12.36
C ALA A 79 -9.66 -16.03 -12.24
N PHE A 80 -9.92 -17.17 -11.59
CA PHE A 80 -8.96 -18.27 -11.50
C PHE A 80 -8.78 -19.01 -12.83
N GLU A 81 -9.85 -19.21 -13.61
CA GLU A 81 -9.75 -19.77 -14.97
C GLU A 81 -8.87 -18.89 -15.86
N GLU A 82 -9.14 -17.58 -15.87
CA GLU A 82 -8.35 -16.60 -16.63
C GLU A 82 -6.88 -16.61 -16.16
N ALA A 83 -6.64 -16.55 -14.85
CA ALA A 83 -5.30 -16.58 -14.29
C ALA A 83 -4.54 -17.87 -14.62
N ALA A 84 -5.20 -19.03 -14.57
CA ALA A 84 -4.59 -20.33 -14.84
C ALA A 84 -3.99 -20.43 -16.25
N THR A 85 -4.45 -19.60 -17.20
CA THR A 85 -3.90 -19.59 -18.56
C THR A 85 -2.51 -18.97 -18.66
N PHE A 86 -2.06 -18.19 -17.67
CA PHE A 86 -0.79 -17.44 -17.76
C PHE A 86 0.00 -17.25 -16.45
N ALA A 87 -0.56 -17.62 -15.30
CA ALA A 87 0.05 -17.44 -14.00
C ALA A 87 0.80 -18.70 -13.54
N SER A 88 1.82 -18.54 -12.71
CA SER A 88 2.41 -19.66 -11.98
C SER A 88 1.55 -20.03 -10.77
N GLY A 89 1.67 -21.25 -10.27
CA GLY A 89 0.99 -21.70 -9.07
C GLY A 89 1.27 -20.84 -7.86
N TYR A 90 2.47 -20.28 -7.75
CA TYR A 90 2.78 -19.29 -6.73
C TYR A 90 1.93 -18.01 -6.82
N ALA A 91 1.77 -17.43 -8.02
CA ALA A 91 0.94 -16.25 -8.22
C ALA A 91 -0.54 -16.56 -7.98
N MET A 92 -0.99 -17.76 -8.37
CA MET A 92 -2.35 -18.23 -8.09
C MET A 92 -2.61 -18.43 -6.58
N ARG A 93 -1.68 -19.05 -5.84
CA ARG A 93 -1.77 -19.17 -4.37
C ARG A 93 -1.83 -17.80 -3.71
N SER A 94 -1.01 -16.84 -4.15
CA SER A 94 -1.01 -15.46 -3.64
C SER A 94 -2.37 -14.77 -3.86
N MET A 95 -2.97 -14.94 -5.04
CA MET A 95 -4.31 -14.46 -5.35
C MET A 95 -5.37 -15.14 -4.48
N PHE A 96 -5.26 -16.45 -4.27
CA PHE A 96 -6.17 -17.23 -3.42
C PHE A 96 -6.13 -16.80 -1.95
N VAL A 97 -4.93 -16.64 -1.38
CA VAL A 97 -4.78 -16.07 -0.03
C VAL A 97 -5.43 -14.70 0.06
N SER A 98 -5.21 -13.83 -0.94
CA SER A 98 -5.85 -12.51 -0.97
C SER A 98 -7.39 -12.61 -1.01
N ALA A 99 -7.94 -13.52 -1.81
CA ALA A 99 -9.40 -13.75 -1.89
C ALA A 99 -9.99 -14.23 -0.56
N LEU A 100 -9.29 -15.11 0.16
CA LEU A 100 -9.67 -15.59 1.50
C LEU A 100 -9.62 -14.44 2.52
N MET A 101 -8.54 -13.65 2.53
CA MET A 101 -8.36 -12.57 3.50
C MET A 101 -9.43 -11.47 3.38
N PHE A 102 -9.94 -11.23 2.17
CA PHE A 102 -11.03 -10.29 1.92
C PHE A 102 -12.42 -10.93 2.08
N ASN A 103 -12.52 -12.17 2.56
CA ASN A 103 -13.76 -12.95 2.66
C ASN A 103 -14.60 -12.89 1.37
N SER A 104 -13.92 -12.91 0.22
CA SER A 104 -14.55 -12.63 -1.07
C SER A 104 -15.07 -13.89 -1.77
N LEU A 105 -14.74 -15.08 -1.24
CA LEU A 105 -15.14 -16.37 -1.80
C LEU A 105 -16.38 -16.92 -1.09
N VAL A 106 -17.40 -17.27 -1.87
CA VAL A 106 -18.61 -17.96 -1.36
C VAL A 106 -18.27 -19.38 -0.91
N SER A 107 -17.46 -20.10 -1.71
CA SER A 107 -17.00 -21.44 -1.40
C SER A 107 -15.50 -21.60 -1.68
N PRO A 108 -14.64 -21.29 -0.70
CA PRO A 108 -13.19 -21.55 -0.77
C PRO A 108 -12.84 -22.97 -1.22
N VAL A 109 -13.58 -23.96 -0.73
CA VAL A 109 -13.35 -25.39 -0.98
C VAL A 109 -13.56 -25.73 -2.45
N GLN A 110 -14.58 -25.17 -3.10
CA GLN A 110 -14.82 -25.41 -4.53
C GLN A 110 -13.68 -24.85 -5.39
N ILE A 111 -13.21 -23.63 -5.09
CA ILE A 111 -12.07 -23.04 -5.79
C ILE A 111 -10.81 -23.89 -5.57
N TRP A 112 -10.53 -24.32 -4.34
CA TRP A 112 -9.40 -25.22 -4.08
C TRP A 112 -9.52 -26.51 -4.89
N ASN A 113 -10.66 -27.21 -4.84
CA ASN A 113 -10.85 -28.48 -5.55
C ASN A 113 -10.72 -28.33 -7.07
N GLN A 114 -11.13 -27.19 -7.62
CA GLN A 114 -11.06 -26.94 -9.07
C GLN A 114 -9.65 -26.56 -9.53
N PHE A 115 -8.88 -25.82 -8.71
CA PHE A 115 -7.60 -25.23 -9.13
C PHE A 115 -6.37 -25.72 -8.34
N CYS A 116 -6.49 -26.72 -7.45
CA CYS A 116 -5.39 -27.15 -6.59
C CYS A 116 -4.15 -27.60 -7.37
N GLU A 117 -4.31 -28.22 -8.54
CA GLU A 117 -3.20 -28.59 -9.41
C GLU A 117 -2.48 -27.35 -9.94
N SER A 118 -3.22 -26.37 -10.47
CA SER A 118 -2.65 -25.10 -10.92
C SER A 118 -2.00 -24.35 -9.75
N PHE A 119 -2.59 -24.40 -8.56
CA PHE A 119 -2.01 -23.83 -7.34
C PHE A 119 -0.73 -24.52 -6.90
N CYS A 120 -0.37 -25.70 -7.40
CA CYS A 120 0.76 -26.48 -6.91
C CYS A 120 1.77 -26.84 -8.00
N ASP A 121 1.63 -26.27 -9.20
CA ASP A 121 2.42 -26.62 -10.38
C ASP A 121 3.94 -26.40 -10.22
N ASP A 122 4.34 -25.45 -9.37
CA ASP A 122 5.72 -25.09 -9.05
C ASP A 122 6.31 -25.85 -7.86
N LEU A 123 5.46 -26.56 -7.10
CA LEU A 123 5.84 -27.03 -5.76
C LEU A 123 6.72 -28.26 -5.75
N GLU A 124 6.61 -29.15 -6.73
CA GLU A 124 7.53 -30.31 -6.81
C GLU A 124 8.97 -29.84 -6.96
N HIS A 125 9.20 -28.85 -7.83
CA HIS A 125 10.51 -28.22 -8.01
C HIS A 125 10.95 -27.47 -6.74
N ALA A 126 10.04 -26.75 -6.08
CA ALA A 126 10.36 -26.02 -4.84
C ALA A 126 10.77 -26.97 -3.69
N ILE A 127 10.10 -28.12 -3.54
CA ILE A 127 10.41 -29.17 -2.56
C ILE A 127 11.83 -29.70 -2.81
N VAL A 128 12.17 -29.98 -4.08
CA VAL A 128 13.51 -30.46 -4.45
C VAL A 128 14.57 -29.41 -4.15
N GLN A 129 14.35 -28.14 -4.53
CA GLN A 129 15.32 -27.07 -4.29
C GLN A 129 15.59 -26.82 -2.80
N LYS A 130 14.58 -27.00 -1.95
CA LYS A 130 14.72 -26.87 -0.49
C LYS A 130 15.35 -28.11 0.16
N GLY A 131 15.71 -29.13 -0.62
CA GLY A 131 16.31 -30.38 -0.13
C GLY A 131 15.33 -31.31 0.58
N TYR A 132 14.03 -31.02 0.55
CA TYR A 132 13.00 -31.80 1.25
C TYR A 132 12.84 -33.19 0.63
N SER A 133 13.05 -33.31 -0.69
CA SER A 133 12.94 -34.57 -1.43
C SER A 133 13.81 -35.69 -0.86
N LEU A 134 15.03 -35.36 -0.39
CA LEU A 134 15.97 -36.33 0.18
C LEU A 134 15.48 -36.91 1.50
N LEU A 135 14.73 -36.13 2.28
CA LEU A 135 14.20 -36.50 3.61
C LEU A 135 12.80 -37.13 3.55
N LEU A 136 12.11 -37.00 2.40
CA LEU A 136 10.78 -37.55 2.16
C LEU A 136 10.81 -38.94 1.52
N SER A 137 11.98 -39.45 1.14
CA SER A 137 12.16 -40.67 0.32
C SER A 137 11.65 -41.99 0.95
N VAL A 138 11.12 -41.95 2.19
CA VAL A 138 10.60 -43.12 2.93
C VAL A 138 9.17 -42.88 3.47
N GLN A 139 8.51 -41.78 3.08
CA GLN A 139 7.18 -41.43 3.57
C GLN A 139 6.08 -42.10 2.74
N PRO A 140 5.08 -42.77 3.34
CA PRO A 140 3.96 -43.34 2.60
C PRO A 140 3.16 -42.24 1.90
N ASP A 141 2.75 -42.48 0.65
CA ASP A 141 1.90 -41.53 -0.09
C ASP A 141 0.61 -41.19 0.71
N ALA A 142 0.10 -42.14 1.49
CA ALA A 142 -1.08 -41.97 2.34
C ALA A 142 -0.97 -40.87 3.42
N GLU A 143 0.24 -40.40 3.75
CA GLU A 143 0.44 -39.29 4.69
C GLU A 143 0.28 -37.91 4.04
N PHE A 144 0.12 -37.84 2.72
CA PHE A 144 -0.08 -36.60 1.97
C PHE A 144 -1.52 -36.45 1.49
N TYR A 145 -2.01 -35.21 1.46
CA TYR A 145 -3.29 -34.87 0.86
C TYR A 145 -3.39 -35.41 -0.59
N HIS A 146 -4.42 -36.22 -0.85
CA HIS A 146 -4.60 -36.98 -2.11
C HIS A 146 -3.36 -37.75 -2.59
N GLY A 147 -2.55 -38.27 -1.67
CA GLY A 147 -1.36 -39.04 -2.05
C GLY A 147 -0.22 -38.19 -2.61
N THR A 148 -0.33 -36.86 -2.59
CA THR A 148 0.53 -35.98 -3.38
C THR A 148 1.26 -34.95 -2.52
N ARG A 149 2.60 -35.04 -2.49
CA ARG A 149 3.48 -34.15 -1.72
C ARG A 149 3.29 -32.67 -2.07
N SER A 150 3.17 -32.34 -3.35
CA SER A 150 3.01 -30.96 -3.81
C SER A 150 1.69 -30.35 -3.34
N LEU A 151 0.58 -31.09 -3.38
CA LEU A 151 -0.72 -30.61 -2.90
C LEU A 151 -0.72 -30.40 -1.38
N ASP A 152 -0.17 -31.36 -0.63
CA ASP A 152 -0.05 -31.25 0.83
C ASP A 152 0.85 -30.08 1.25
N TYR A 153 1.98 -29.92 0.56
CA TYR A 153 2.88 -28.78 0.75
C TYR A 153 2.20 -27.45 0.37
N GLY A 154 1.37 -27.45 -0.67
CA GLY A 154 0.55 -26.31 -1.06
C GLY A 154 -0.38 -25.86 0.06
N LEU A 155 -1.08 -26.80 0.70
CA LEU A 155 -1.90 -26.53 1.89
C LEU A 155 -1.05 -26.01 3.05
N TYR A 156 0.11 -26.59 3.31
CA TYR A 156 1.03 -26.07 4.31
C TYR A 156 1.43 -24.61 4.04
N LEU A 157 1.79 -24.26 2.80
CA LEU A 157 2.16 -22.89 2.43
C LEU A 157 0.99 -21.91 2.56
N LEU A 158 -0.23 -22.33 2.20
CA LEU A 158 -1.43 -21.53 2.42
C LEU A 158 -1.68 -21.31 3.92
N GLN A 159 -1.56 -22.36 4.72
CA GLN A 159 -1.68 -22.28 6.18
C GLN A 159 -0.66 -21.32 6.79
N THR A 160 0.61 -21.37 6.36
CA THR A 160 1.64 -20.42 6.82
C THR A 160 1.31 -18.98 6.41
N SER A 161 0.84 -18.78 5.17
CA SER A 161 0.49 -17.45 4.65
C SER A 161 -0.70 -16.82 5.38
N LEU A 162 -1.70 -17.64 5.74
CA LEU A 162 -2.85 -17.23 6.54
C LEU A 162 -2.48 -17.01 8.01
N GLY A 163 -1.60 -17.85 8.56
CA GLY A 163 -1.13 -17.78 9.95
C GLY A 163 -0.40 -16.48 10.26
N ALA A 164 0.27 -15.87 9.27
CA ALA A 164 0.87 -14.55 9.41
C ALA A 164 -0.16 -13.41 9.70
N GLN A 165 -1.46 -13.69 9.58
CA GLN A 165 -2.57 -12.78 9.83
C GLN A 165 -3.65 -13.39 10.76
N ASP A 166 -3.25 -14.33 11.64
CA ASP A 166 -4.12 -15.01 12.62
C ASP A 166 -5.35 -15.71 12.00
N ARG A 167 -5.17 -16.22 10.77
CA ARG A 167 -6.16 -17.04 10.05
C ARG A 167 -5.65 -18.46 9.88
N SER A 168 -6.56 -19.42 9.72
CA SER A 168 -6.21 -20.81 9.41
C SER A 168 -7.09 -21.37 8.30
N LEU A 169 -6.62 -22.41 7.62
CA LEU A 169 -7.39 -23.10 6.58
C LEU A 169 -8.72 -23.65 7.12
N GLY A 170 -8.72 -24.15 8.35
CA GLY A 170 -9.92 -24.67 9.00
C GLY A 170 -11.04 -23.64 9.15
N GLN A 171 -10.73 -22.35 9.32
CA GLN A 171 -11.74 -21.28 9.37
C GLN A 171 -12.50 -21.11 8.03
N PHE A 172 -11.90 -21.55 6.93
CA PHE A 172 -12.49 -21.50 5.59
C PHE A 172 -13.01 -22.87 5.14
N ASN A 173 -13.06 -23.86 6.04
CA ASN A 173 -13.39 -25.26 5.76
C ASN A 173 -12.48 -25.91 4.70
N LEU A 174 -11.27 -25.36 4.50
CA LEU A 174 -10.29 -25.93 3.59
C LEU A 174 -9.61 -27.15 4.24
N PRO A 175 -9.16 -28.13 3.43
CA PRO A 175 -8.41 -29.25 3.95
C PRO A 175 -7.12 -28.78 4.62
N LEU A 176 -6.74 -29.44 5.71
CA LEU A 176 -5.48 -29.19 6.40
C LEU A 176 -4.36 -30.02 5.76
N PRO A 177 -3.10 -29.55 5.80
CA PRO A 177 -1.97 -30.41 5.44
C PRO A 177 -1.95 -31.63 6.36
N LEU A 178 -1.82 -32.82 5.79
CA LEU A 178 -1.78 -34.09 6.52
C LEU A 178 -0.36 -34.39 7.01
N PHE A 179 0.65 -34.02 6.21
CA PHE A 179 2.03 -34.27 6.56
C PHE A 179 2.56 -33.23 7.56
N ASN A 180 3.39 -33.69 8.52
CA ASN A 180 4.00 -32.84 9.52
C ASN A 180 5.22 -32.07 8.95
N TRP A 181 4.94 -31.10 8.08
CA TRP A 181 5.93 -30.19 7.51
C TRP A 181 6.72 -29.43 8.59
N ASN A 182 6.04 -28.99 9.65
CA ASN A 182 6.71 -28.32 10.78
C ASN A 182 7.72 -29.22 11.46
N GLY A 183 7.41 -30.51 11.65
CA GLY A 183 8.33 -31.49 12.23
C GLY A 183 9.50 -31.82 11.30
N LEU A 184 9.27 -31.86 9.98
CA LEU A 184 10.35 -31.98 9.00
C LEU A 184 11.28 -30.76 9.05
N ILE A 185 10.70 -29.55 9.02
CA ILE A 185 11.44 -28.30 9.08
C ILE A 185 12.19 -28.18 10.40
N SER A 186 11.54 -28.50 11.52
CA SER A 186 12.15 -28.51 12.86
C SER A 186 13.31 -29.50 12.97
N ARG A 187 13.23 -30.67 12.32
CA ARG A 187 14.37 -31.60 12.24
C ARG A 187 15.53 -31.06 11.41
N MET A 188 15.25 -30.28 10.37
CA MET A 188 16.27 -29.61 9.56
C MET A 188 16.88 -28.40 10.29
N THR A 189 16.10 -27.67 11.11
CA THR A 189 16.51 -26.37 11.67
C THR A 189 16.79 -26.40 13.17
N GLY A 190 16.36 -27.43 13.91
CA GLY A 190 16.55 -27.58 15.35
C GLY A 190 15.58 -26.79 16.25
N ILE A 191 14.51 -26.18 15.70
CA ILE A 191 13.68 -25.18 16.42
C ILE A 191 12.22 -25.67 16.56
N GLN A 192 11.61 -25.55 17.75
CA GLN A 192 10.22 -25.99 18.04
C GLN A 192 9.16 -24.86 17.97
N ARG A 193 8.04 -25.20 17.31
CA ARG A 193 6.63 -24.73 17.46
C ARG A 193 6.18 -23.35 16.95
N ASN A 194 6.94 -22.26 17.07
CA ASN A 194 6.43 -20.95 16.62
C ASN A 194 6.96 -20.56 15.23
N SER A 195 6.09 -20.63 14.21
CA SER A 195 6.45 -20.33 12.82
C SER A 195 6.86 -18.87 12.59
N LEU A 196 6.34 -17.93 13.39
CA LEU A 196 6.73 -16.53 13.31
C LEU A 196 8.17 -16.34 13.81
N ILE A 197 8.53 -17.00 14.91
CA ILE A 197 9.90 -17.00 15.44
C ILE A 197 10.86 -17.65 14.41
N LEU A 198 10.47 -18.79 13.85
CA LEU A 198 11.24 -19.47 12.80
C LEU A 198 11.54 -18.54 11.62
N ASN A 199 10.53 -17.82 11.13
CA ASN A 199 10.69 -16.91 10.01
C ASN A 199 11.67 -15.78 10.35
N GLU A 200 11.59 -15.20 11.54
CA GLU A 200 12.50 -14.12 11.98
C GLU A 200 13.91 -14.62 12.31
N MET A 201 14.09 -15.92 12.56
CA MET A 201 15.39 -16.56 12.79
C MET A 201 16.01 -17.20 11.54
N SER A 202 15.29 -17.22 10.41
CA SER A 202 15.71 -17.93 9.19
C SER A 202 16.88 -17.27 8.43
N TYR A 203 17.32 -16.09 8.86
CA TYR A 203 18.40 -15.34 8.23
C TYR A 203 19.76 -16.01 8.45
N LEU A 204 20.60 -16.02 7.40
CA LEU A 204 21.96 -16.57 7.47
C LEU A 204 22.88 -15.61 8.23
N GLN A 205 23.30 -16.00 9.44
CA GLN A 205 24.07 -15.14 10.35
C GLN A 205 25.37 -14.58 9.73
N ASP A 206 26.08 -15.38 8.92
CA ASP A 206 27.29 -14.92 8.23
C ASP A 206 27.01 -13.82 7.19
N GLN A 207 25.88 -13.92 6.46
CA GLN A 207 25.46 -12.89 5.50
C GLN A 207 25.03 -11.60 6.20
N GLU A 208 24.35 -11.73 7.34
CA GLU A 208 23.97 -10.61 8.20
C GLU A 208 25.22 -9.94 8.79
N ALA A 209 26.20 -10.72 9.27
CA ALA A 209 27.47 -10.21 9.79
C ALA A 209 28.25 -9.43 8.73
N PHE A 210 28.35 -9.97 7.52
CA PHE A 210 28.99 -9.29 6.39
C PHE A 210 28.28 -7.97 6.05
N SER A 211 26.96 -8.00 5.95
CA SER A 211 26.13 -6.81 5.66
C SER A 211 26.29 -5.74 6.74
N TYR A 212 26.32 -6.13 8.01
CA TYR A 212 26.59 -5.25 9.14
C TYR A 212 27.98 -4.59 9.02
N GLN A 213 29.05 -5.38 8.85
CA GLN A 213 30.42 -4.86 8.80
C GLN A 213 30.60 -3.87 7.65
N GLN A 214 30.08 -4.20 6.47
CA GLN A 214 30.13 -3.33 5.30
C GLN A 214 29.42 -1.99 5.54
N LYS A 215 28.21 -2.02 6.14
CA LYS A 215 27.42 -0.82 6.40
C LYS A 215 28.03 0.04 7.51
N TYR A 216 28.46 -0.57 8.61
CA TYR A 216 29.08 0.14 9.74
C TYR A 216 30.36 0.87 9.30
N ALA A 217 31.17 0.26 8.44
CA ALA A 217 32.36 0.90 7.88
C ALA A 217 32.04 2.18 7.08
N GLN A 218 30.88 2.24 6.43
CA GLN A 218 30.43 3.39 5.64
C GLN A 218 29.76 4.50 6.46
N MET A 219 29.52 4.30 7.76
CA MET A 219 28.90 5.32 8.62
C MET A 219 29.83 6.50 8.88
N ASN A 220 29.27 7.71 8.96
CA ASN A 220 30.00 8.87 9.48
C ASN A 220 30.07 8.83 11.02
N ALA A 221 30.80 9.78 11.62
CA ALA A 221 30.98 9.85 13.06
C ALA A 221 29.66 9.94 13.83
N THR A 222 28.71 10.78 13.39
CA THR A 222 27.40 10.92 14.06
C THR A 222 26.57 9.64 13.98
N GLN A 223 26.54 8.98 12.81
CA GLN A 223 25.84 7.71 12.61
C GLN A 223 26.43 6.59 13.47
N LYS A 224 27.78 6.50 13.55
CA LYS A 224 28.46 5.55 14.45
C LYS A 224 28.12 5.83 15.91
N HIS A 225 28.21 7.09 16.34
CA HIS A 225 27.86 7.47 17.70
C HIS A 225 26.42 7.07 18.08
N VAL A 226 25.44 7.31 17.19
CA VAL A 226 24.06 6.87 17.39
C VAL A 226 23.95 5.35 17.49
N PHE A 227 24.60 4.62 16.57
CA PHE A 227 24.60 3.16 16.58
C PHE A 227 25.23 2.60 17.87
N ASP A 228 26.42 3.10 18.24
CA ASP A 228 27.18 2.64 19.39
C ASP A 228 26.44 2.95 20.70
N THR A 229 25.77 4.10 20.78
CA THR A 229 24.93 4.49 21.93
C THR A 229 23.76 3.53 22.10
N ILE A 230 23.02 3.25 21.01
CA ILE A 230 21.87 2.34 21.05
C ILE A 230 22.33 0.94 21.47
N THR A 231 23.35 0.41 20.81
CA THR A 231 23.83 -0.96 21.07
C THR A 231 24.42 -1.11 22.47
N SER A 232 25.19 -0.14 22.95
CA SER A 232 25.75 -0.17 24.31
C SER A 232 24.67 -0.09 25.39
N SER A 233 23.63 0.73 25.19
CA SER A 233 22.50 0.83 26.12
C SER A 233 21.73 -0.49 26.18
N ILE A 234 21.40 -1.09 25.03
CA ILE A 234 20.65 -2.35 24.97
C ILE A 234 21.45 -3.50 25.62
N ASN A 235 22.78 -3.53 25.41
CA ASN A 235 23.65 -4.56 25.99
C ASN A 235 23.85 -4.40 27.51
N SER A 236 23.74 -3.18 28.05
CA SER A 236 23.92 -2.90 29.48
C SER A 236 22.63 -3.02 30.28
N ASN A 237 21.50 -2.50 29.77
CA ASN A 237 20.20 -2.65 30.40
C ASN A 237 19.07 -2.59 29.37
N ILE A 238 18.50 -3.75 29.05
CA ILE A 238 17.43 -3.87 28.05
C ILE A 238 16.12 -3.17 28.48
N ASN A 239 15.87 -3.06 29.80
CA ASN A 239 14.60 -2.56 30.35
C ASN A 239 14.47 -1.02 30.37
N SER A 240 15.51 -0.29 29.96
CA SER A 240 15.52 1.19 29.95
C SER A 240 15.98 1.80 28.62
N SER A 241 16.04 0.97 27.57
CA SER A 241 16.65 1.34 26.29
C SER A 241 15.58 1.67 25.24
N HIS A 242 15.01 2.86 25.35
CA HIS A 242 14.01 3.37 24.41
C HIS A 242 14.46 4.68 23.80
N PHE A 243 14.44 4.77 22.47
CA PHE A 243 15.03 5.87 21.74
C PHE A 243 14.03 6.52 20.79
N PHE A 244 14.20 7.81 20.57
CA PHE A 244 13.69 8.49 19.39
C PHE A 244 14.87 9.02 18.57
N LEU A 245 14.99 8.57 17.31
CA LEU A 245 15.97 9.06 16.37
C LEU A 245 15.33 10.10 15.44
N GLN A 246 15.57 11.37 15.73
CA GLN A 246 15.25 12.48 14.84
C GLN A 246 16.32 12.55 13.74
N GLY A 247 15.90 12.66 12.49
CA GLY A 247 16.83 12.92 11.40
C GLY A 247 16.11 13.49 10.19
N PRO A 248 16.51 14.68 9.69
CA PRO A 248 16.02 15.22 8.43
C PRO A 248 16.12 14.23 7.26
N ALA A 249 15.37 14.46 6.19
CA ALA A 249 15.48 13.65 4.98
C ALA A 249 16.94 13.62 4.44
N GLY A 250 17.42 12.44 4.05
CA GLY A 250 18.78 12.27 3.51
C GLY A 250 19.89 12.07 4.55
N THR A 251 19.58 12.12 5.85
CA THR A 251 20.57 11.90 6.94
C THR A 251 20.94 10.43 7.20
N GLY A 252 20.24 9.49 6.56
CA GLY A 252 20.57 8.06 6.65
C GLY A 252 19.94 7.30 7.81
N LYS A 253 18.80 7.75 8.37
CA LYS A 253 18.04 7.00 9.41
C LYS A 253 17.83 5.51 9.06
N THR A 254 17.27 5.24 7.88
CA THR A 254 17.06 3.87 7.38
C THR A 254 18.37 3.08 7.27
N PHE A 255 19.48 3.74 6.96
CA PHE A 255 20.80 3.10 6.93
C PHE A 255 21.22 2.61 8.32
N ILE A 256 20.99 3.41 9.37
CA ILE A 256 21.20 3.00 10.77
C ILE A 256 20.25 1.86 11.14
N TYR A 257 18.95 1.97 10.84
CA TYR A 257 17.96 0.93 11.13
C TYR A 257 18.36 -0.42 10.54
N ASN A 258 18.75 -0.43 9.26
CA ASN A 258 19.19 -1.64 8.58
C ASN A 258 20.47 -2.19 9.21
N THR A 259 21.39 -1.33 9.64
CA THR A 259 22.65 -1.76 10.26
C THR A 259 22.42 -2.36 11.65
N LEU A 260 21.55 -1.76 12.48
CA LEU A 260 21.12 -2.33 13.78
C LEU A 260 20.45 -3.68 13.58
N CYS A 261 19.60 -3.80 12.56
CA CYS A 261 18.93 -5.05 12.21
C CYS A 261 19.95 -6.15 11.87
N HIS A 262 20.90 -5.88 10.97
CA HIS A 262 21.95 -6.84 10.60
C HIS A 262 22.84 -7.23 11.78
N PHE A 263 23.19 -6.27 12.64
CA PHE A 263 24.03 -6.51 13.82
C PHE A 263 23.41 -7.49 14.83
N TYR A 264 22.12 -7.35 15.12
CA TYR A 264 21.46 -8.26 16.05
C TYR A 264 21.10 -9.60 15.40
N ARG A 265 20.69 -9.60 14.12
CA ARG A 265 20.42 -10.85 13.39
C ARG A 265 21.67 -11.70 13.21
N SER A 266 22.84 -11.09 13.03
CA SER A 266 24.12 -11.83 13.00
C SER A 266 24.49 -12.49 14.33
N GLN A 267 23.80 -12.13 15.41
CA GLN A 267 23.93 -12.78 16.73
C GLN A 267 22.80 -13.77 17.01
N GLY A 268 21.97 -14.10 16.00
CA GLY A 268 20.81 -14.96 16.16
C GLY A 268 19.66 -14.32 16.95
N LYS A 269 19.63 -12.99 17.10
CA LYS A 269 18.58 -12.27 17.83
C LYS A 269 17.48 -11.77 16.90
N ILE A 270 16.27 -11.66 17.45
CA ILE A 270 15.08 -11.22 16.72
C ILE A 270 14.97 -9.70 16.74
N VAL A 271 14.81 -9.11 15.55
CA VAL A 271 14.55 -7.67 15.36
C VAL A 271 13.29 -7.48 14.53
N LEU A 272 12.32 -6.74 15.06
CA LEU A 272 11.07 -6.45 14.36
C LEU A 272 11.11 -5.06 13.74
N CYS A 273 11.12 -5.02 12.42
CA CYS A 273 11.09 -3.79 11.64
C CYS A 273 9.65 -3.43 11.27
N VAL A 274 9.19 -2.25 11.67
CA VAL A 274 7.88 -1.73 11.30
C VAL A 274 7.97 -0.28 10.81
N ALA A 275 6.96 0.13 10.06
CA ALA A 275 6.78 1.52 9.70
C ALA A 275 5.31 1.95 9.73
N SER A 276 5.07 3.26 9.81
CA SER A 276 3.72 3.84 9.79
C SER A 276 3.00 3.71 8.44
N SER A 277 3.72 3.38 7.35
CA SER A 277 3.15 3.19 6.02
C SER A 277 3.75 1.97 5.31
N GLY A 278 2.99 1.37 4.38
CA GLY A 278 3.42 0.19 3.63
C GLY A 278 4.70 0.44 2.83
N ILE A 279 4.80 1.59 2.16
CA ILE A 279 5.98 1.95 1.37
C ILE A 279 7.24 2.12 2.22
N ALA A 280 7.13 2.76 3.38
CA ALA A 280 8.27 2.90 4.29
C ALA A 280 8.71 1.54 4.86
N ALA A 281 7.76 0.64 5.11
CA ALA A 281 8.07 -0.70 5.61
C ALA A 281 8.95 -1.49 4.61
N LEU A 282 8.75 -1.32 3.29
CA LEU A 282 9.56 -1.98 2.26
C LEU A 282 11.04 -1.58 2.25
N LEU A 283 11.40 -0.46 2.90
CA LEU A 283 12.79 -0.02 3.01
C LEU A 283 13.54 -0.70 4.17
N LEU A 284 12.82 -1.41 5.03
CA LEU A 284 13.35 -2.10 6.19
C LEU A 284 13.41 -3.63 5.93
N PRO A 285 14.47 -4.34 6.39
CA PRO A 285 14.58 -5.79 6.25
C PRO A 285 13.41 -6.53 6.92
N GLY A 286 12.60 -7.23 6.12
CA GLY A 286 11.39 -7.92 6.60
C GLY A 286 10.30 -6.97 7.12
N GLY A 287 10.34 -5.70 6.72
CA GLY A 287 9.49 -4.67 7.29
C GLY A 287 8.00 -4.88 7.01
N ARG A 288 7.17 -4.61 8.02
CA ARG A 288 5.69 -4.60 7.91
C ARG A 288 5.12 -3.27 8.39
N THR A 289 3.84 -3.00 8.09
CA THR A 289 3.18 -1.86 8.74
C THR A 289 2.98 -2.14 10.23
N SER A 290 3.05 -1.12 11.07
CA SER A 290 2.79 -1.26 12.50
C SER A 290 1.40 -1.83 12.80
N HIS A 291 0.38 -1.38 12.06
CA HIS A 291 -0.99 -1.90 12.17
C HIS A 291 -1.06 -3.39 11.89
N SER A 292 -0.43 -3.86 10.81
CA SER A 292 -0.43 -5.29 10.47
C SER A 292 0.43 -6.13 11.41
N ARG A 293 1.58 -5.62 11.88
CA ARG A 293 2.49 -6.41 12.72
C ARG A 293 2.00 -6.55 14.16
N PHE A 294 1.39 -5.49 14.69
CA PHE A 294 0.97 -5.44 16.08
C PHE A 294 -0.55 -5.44 16.24
N ALA A 295 -1.32 -5.80 15.21
CA ALA A 295 -2.79 -5.83 15.25
C ALA A 295 -3.40 -4.55 15.86
N ILE A 296 -2.87 -3.38 15.48
CA ILE A 296 -3.34 -2.09 15.99
C ILE A 296 -4.70 -1.79 15.34
N PRO A 297 -5.75 -1.46 16.14
CA PRO A 297 -7.06 -1.10 15.59
C PRO A 297 -6.99 0.10 14.65
N LEU A 298 -7.73 0.05 13.53
CA LEU A 298 -7.81 1.17 12.59
C LEU A 298 -8.53 2.38 13.20
N ASN A 299 -9.56 2.13 14.00
CA ASN A 299 -10.23 3.14 14.82
C ASN A 299 -9.55 3.18 16.19
N ILE A 300 -8.60 4.09 16.35
CA ILE A 300 -7.79 4.21 17.57
C ILE A 300 -8.30 5.33 18.47
N HIS A 301 -8.39 5.07 19.76
CA HIS A 301 -8.77 6.01 20.81
C HIS A 301 -7.89 5.84 22.05
N GLU A 302 -8.08 6.69 23.06
CA GLU A 302 -7.18 6.77 24.22
C GLU A 302 -7.02 5.44 24.96
N GLN A 303 -8.06 4.61 25.00
CA GLN A 303 -8.10 3.33 25.74
C GLN A 303 -7.83 2.11 24.86
N SER A 304 -7.56 2.28 23.57
CA SER A 304 -7.37 1.14 22.68
C SER A 304 -6.20 0.26 23.10
N VAL A 305 -6.29 -1.04 22.81
CA VAL A 305 -5.19 -2.00 22.92
C VAL A 305 -5.03 -2.69 21.58
N CYS A 306 -3.85 -3.26 21.36
CA CYS A 306 -3.62 -4.13 20.21
C CYS A 306 -4.41 -5.43 20.39
N ALA A 307 -4.95 -5.97 19.30
CA ALA A 307 -5.71 -7.22 19.32
C ALA A 307 -4.78 -8.45 19.39
N ILE A 308 -3.96 -8.53 20.46
CA ILE A 308 -2.99 -9.60 20.71
C ILE A 308 -3.28 -10.17 22.11
N LYS A 309 -3.50 -11.49 22.20
CA LYS A 309 -3.70 -12.20 23.47
C LYS A 309 -2.39 -12.78 23.96
N LYS A 310 -2.28 -13.02 25.28
CA LYS A 310 -1.04 -13.52 25.91
C LYS A 310 -0.54 -14.85 25.37
N ASN A 311 -1.42 -15.70 24.85
CA ASN A 311 -1.08 -17.05 24.39
C ASN A 311 -1.00 -17.13 22.86
N ASP A 312 -1.04 -16.01 22.15
CA ASP A 312 -0.89 -15.99 20.69
C ASP A 312 0.59 -16.18 20.30
N ASP A 313 0.85 -16.81 19.16
CA ASP A 313 2.20 -16.97 18.60
C ASP A 313 2.92 -15.62 18.44
N LEU A 314 2.16 -14.56 18.12
CA LEU A 314 2.69 -13.20 18.02
C LEU A 314 3.15 -12.66 19.38
N ALA A 315 2.47 -13.00 20.48
CA ALA A 315 2.90 -12.59 21.81
C ALA A 315 4.21 -13.28 22.21
N ASP A 316 4.38 -14.56 21.88
CA ASP A 316 5.63 -15.29 22.08
C ASP A 316 6.78 -14.68 21.28
N LEU A 317 6.54 -14.38 20.00
CA LEU A 317 7.50 -13.68 19.17
C LEU A 317 7.93 -12.33 19.76
N ILE A 318 6.96 -11.56 20.28
CA ILE A 318 7.26 -10.27 20.93
C ILE A 318 8.12 -10.47 22.18
N ARG A 319 7.86 -11.50 23.01
CA ARG A 319 8.68 -11.79 24.19
C ARG A 319 10.12 -12.15 23.85
N GLU A 320 10.35 -12.84 22.74
CA GLU A 320 11.69 -13.21 22.24
C GLU A 320 12.39 -12.08 21.45
N THR A 321 11.68 -10.97 21.19
CA THR A 321 12.23 -9.85 20.43
C THR A 321 13.25 -9.06 21.25
N THR A 322 14.44 -8.86 20.69
CA THR A 322 15.48 -8.00 21.30
C THR A 322 15.24 -6.52 21.02
N LEU A 323 14.86 -6.18 19.78
CA LEU A 323 14.74 -4.81 19.33
C LEU A 323 13.54 -4.64 18.40
N ILE A 324 12.78 -3.57 18.61
CA ILE A 324 11.73 -3.11 17.69
C ILE A 324 12.18 -1.78 17.08
N ILE A 325 12.20 -1.71 15.75
CA ILE A 325 12.51 -0.49 15.00
C ILE A 325 11.23 -0.02 14.34
N TRP A 326 10.84 1.23 14.59
CA TRP A 326 9.63 1.83 14.03
C TRP A 326 9.94 3.11 13.28
N ASP A 327 9.84 3.09 11.95
CA ASP A 327 10.10 4.26 11.09
C ASP A 327 8.83 5.06 10.74
N GLU A 328 9.03 6.32 10.36
CA GLU A 328 8.00 7.29 10.00
C GLU A 328 6.97 7.57 11.12
N VAL A 329 7.44 7.55 12.36
CA VAL A 329 6.64 7.72 13.58
C VAL A 329 5.85 9.03 13.64
N PRO A 330 6.38 10.22 13.25
CA PRO A 330 5.65 11.48 13.37
C PRO A 330 4.31 11.56 12.59
N MET A 331 4.05 10.65 11.65
CA MET A 331 2.77 10.60 10.93
C MET A 331 1.69 9.79 11.62
N GLN A 332 2.04 9.02 12.65
CA GLN A 332 1.10 8.10 13.26
C GLN A 332 0.53 8.70 14.54
N HIS A 333 -0.77 8.54 14.73
CA HIS A 333 -1.47 9.06 15.90
C HIS A 333 -0.86 8.50 17.19
N ARG A 334 -0.66 9.34 18.22
CA ARG A 334 -0.03 8.96 19.49
C ARG A 334 -0.63 7.70 20.14
N TYR A 335 -1.95 7.55 20.03
CA TYR A 335 -2.69 6.42 20.58
C TYR A 335 -2.26 5.07 20.01
N CYS A 336 -1.66 5.02 18.81
CA CYS A 336 -1.08 3.78 18.30
C CYS A 336 0.09 3.31 19.19
N PHE A 337 0.95 4.24 19.62
CA PHE A 337 2.09 3.94 20.48
C PHE A 337 1.65 3.66 21.92
N GLU A 338 0.64 4.38 22.41
CA GLU A 338 0.07 4.15 23.75
C GLU A 338 -0.66 2.79 23.83
N ALA A 339 -1.41 2.40 22.79
CA ALA A 339 -2.03 1.09 22.70
C ALA A 339 -0.99 -0.04 22.63
N PHE A 340 0.06 0.18 21.85
CA PHE A 340 1.21 -0.72 21.75
C PHE A 340 1.92 -0.89 23.10
N ASP A 341 2.24 0.21 23.79
CA ASP A 341 2.86 0.20 25.12
C ASP A 341 2.00 -0.56 26.15
N ARG A 342 0.69 -0.26 26.22
CA ARG A 342 -0.24 -0.98 27.11
C ARG A 342 -0.24 -2.48 26.83
N THR A 343 -0.27 -2.86 25.56
CA THR A 343 -0.32 -4.28 25.19
C THR A 343 0.98 -5.00 25.53
N LEU A 344 2.14 -4.37 25.27
CA LEU A 344 3.43 -4.95 25.60
C LEU A 344 3.62 -5.12 27.12
N ARG A 345 3.15 -4.17 27.93
CA ARG A 345 3.14 -4.30 29.39
C ARG A 345 2.33 -5.51 29.85
N ASP A 346 1.16 -5.73 29.27
CA ASP A 346 0.31 -6.86 29.60
C ASP A 346 0.92 -8.23 29.19
N ILE A 347 1.41 -8.36 27.96
CA ILE A 347 1.95 -9.64 27.45
C ILE A 347 3.29 -10.02 28.09
N CYS A 348 4.12 -9.04 28.45
CA CYS A 348 5.44 -9.29 29.05
C CYS A 348 5.38 -9.43 30.58
N SER A 349 4.26 -9.07 31.23
CA SER A 349 4.04 -9.18 32.69
C SER A 349 5.14 -8.54 33.55
N ARG A 350 5.81 -7.49 33.05
CA ARG A 350 6.94 -6.82 33.74
C ARG A 350 6.53 -5.66 34.66
N GLY A 351 5.22 -5.48 34.89
CA GLY A 351 4.66 -4.41 35.73
C GLY A 351 4.30 -3.14 34.95
N ASP A 352 3.42 -2.32 35.53
CA ASP A 352 2.78 -1.19 34.84
C ASP A 352 3.72 -0.02 34.51
N GLU A 353 4.86 0.09 35.18
CA GLU A 353 5.80 1.20 35.00
C GLU A 353 6.82 0.96 33.87
N VAL A 354 6.98 -0.29 33.40
CA VAL A 354 8.00 -0.65 32.42
C VAL A 354 7.51 -0.33 31.01
N THR A 355 8.12 0.68 30.40
CA THR A 355 7.74 1.13 29.05
C THR A 355 8.00 0.02 28.03
N PHE A 356 7.04 -0.17 27.11
CA PHE A 356 7.03 -1.22 26.10
C PHE A 356 7.31 -2.63 26.65
N GLY A 357 6.87 -2.93 27.89
CA GLY A 357 7.07 -4.24 28.50
C GLY A 357 8.55 -4.62 28.68
N GLY A 358 9.47 -3.66 28.62
CA GLY A 358 10.92 -3.85 28.75
C GLY A 358 11.62 -4.23 27.46
N ILE A 359 10.90 -4.23 26.33
CA ILE A 359 11.48 -4.49 25.01
C ILE A 359 12.13 -3.20 24.52
N SER A 360 13.36 -3.28 24.02
CA SER A 360 14.05 -2.11 23.48
C SER A 360 13.37 -1.63 22.20
N VAL A 361 13.12 -0.32 22.11
CA VAL A 361 12.39 0.29 20.99
C VAL A 361 13.17 1.48 20.45
N VAL A 362 13.40 1.51 19.14
CA VAL A 362 13.93 2.67 18.42
C VAL A 362 12.81 3.24 17.55
N LEU A 363 12.21 4.33 18.01
CA LEU A 363 11.27 5.13 17.25
C LEU A 363 12.05 6.09 16.33
N GLY A 364 11.54 6.30 15.14
CA GLY A 364 12.28 6.94 14.07
C GLY A 364 11.45 7.87 13.21
N GLY A 365 12.00 9.02 12.85
CA GLY A 365 11.32 9.89 11.90
C GLY A 365 11.88 11.29 11.85
N ASP A 366 11.04 12.20 11.39
CA ASP A 366 11.36 13.61 11.25
C ASP A 366 10.11 14.46 11.48
N PHE A 367 10.11 15.20 12.58
CA PHE A 367 9.00 16.09 12.94
C PHE A 367 8.85 17.32 12.02
N ALA A 368 9.84 17.62 11.18
CA ALA A 368 9.69 18.60 10.11
C ALA A 368 8.77 18.12 8.97
N GLN A 369 8.45 16.83 8.94
CA GLN A 369 7.56 16.23 7.94
C GLN A 369 6.10 16.27 8.40
N ILE A 370 5.23 15.66 7.59
CA ILE A 370 3.78 15.71 7.78
C ILE A 370 3.38 15.02 9.10
N PRO A 371 2.54 15.67 9.93
CA PRO A 371 2.06 15.13 11.21
C PRO A 371 0.92 14.10 10.99
N PRO A 372 0.30 13.56 12.06
CA PRO A 372 -0.82 12.65 11.90
C PRO A 372 -2.03 13.30 11.24
N VAL A 373 -2.72 12.54 10.38
CA VAL A 373 -3.95 13.01 9.73
C VAL A 373 -5.12 12.83 10.69
N VAL A 374 -5.66 13.94 11.20
CA VAL A 374 -6.88 13.97 12.02
C VAL A 374 -8.04 14.39 11.11
N LYS A 375 -8.98 13.48 10.84
CA LYS A 375 -10.15 13.78 10.00
C LYS A 375 -10.98 14.88 10.66
N GLN A 376 -11.32 15.91 9.88
CA GLN A 376 -12.08 17.08 10.35
C GLN A 376 -11.43 17.85 11.53
N GLY A 377 -10.19 17.52 11.90
CA GLY A 377 -9.44 18.20 12.95
C GLY A 377 -8.67 19.40 12.41
N GLY A 378 -8.58 20.45 13.22
CA GLY A 378 -7.73 21.60 12.96
C GLY A 378 -6.30 21.39 13.48
N ARG A 379 -5.53 22.48 13.49
CA ARG A 379 -4.16 22.50 14.03
C ARG A 379 -4.09 22.00 15.49
N PRO A 380 -4.96 22.43 16.43
CA PRO A 380 -4.88 21.96 17.82
C PRO A 380 -5.03 20.44 17.95
N GLU A 381 -5.97 19.84 17.23
CA GLU A 381 -6.20 18.40 17.26
C GLU A 381 -5.03 17.62 16.63
N ILE A 382 -4.45 18.14 15.54
CA ILE A 382 -3.25 17.55 14.91
C ILE A 382 -2.05 17.59 15.86
N VAL A 383 -1.85 18.71 16.56
CA VAL A 383 -0.77 18.84 17.57
C VAL A 383 -1.00 17.86 18.72
N ALA A 384 -2.22 17.77 19.23
CA ALA A 384 -2.58 16.84 20.30
C ALA A 384 -2.43 15.35 19.91
N ALA A 385 -2.55 15.04 18.61
CA ALA A 385 -2.34 13.71 18.06
C ALA A 385 -0.86 13.30 17.94
N SER A 386 0.08 14.24 18.05
CA SER A 386 1.53 14.01 17.91
C SER A 386 2.10 13.12 19.02
N LEU A 387 3.17 12.37 18.71
CA LEU A 387 3.88 11.53 19.68
C LEU A 387 4.47 12.32 20.86
N MET A 388 4.71 13.64 20.71
CA MET A 388 5.24 14.51 21.77
C MET A 388 4.28 14.72 22.97
N SER A 389 3.36 13.78 23.17
CA SER A 389 2.49 13.59 24.32
C SER A 389 3.28 13.37 25.62
N PRO A 390 2.79 13.86 26.78
CA PRO A 390 3.47 13.76 28.07
C PRO A 390 3.63 12.31 28.60
N ARG A 391 2.96 11.31 28.03
CA ARG A 391 3.02 9.92 28.52
C ARG A 391 4.29 9.19 28.11
N LEU A 392 4.53 9.09 26.80
CA LEU A 392 5.65 8.31 26.25
C LEU A 392 6.87 9.17 25.96
N TRP A 393 6.68 10.40 25.45
CA TRP A 393 7.77 11.23 24.98
C TRP A 393 8.87 11.46 26.03
N PRO A 394 8.57 11.80 27.31
CA PRO A 394 9.61 12.01 28.32
C PRO A 394 10.47 10.77 28.61
N ARG A 395 9.94 9.57 28.34
CA ARG A 395 10.60 8.29 28.63
C ARG A 395 11.58 7.84 27.54
N LEU A 396 11.63 8.54 26.41
CA LEU A 396 12.51 8.22 25.29
C LEU A 396 13.84 9.00 25.41
N GLN A 397 14.95 8.35 25.13
CA GLN A 397 16.24 9.00 24.89
C GLN A 397 16.26 9.56 23.47
N LYS A 398 16.54 10.85 23.30
CA LYS A 398 16.48 11.50 21.97
C LYS A 398 17.87 11.57 21.35
N LEU A 399 17.99 11.05 20.13
CA LEU A 399 19.19 11.08 19.31
C LEU A 399 18.92 11.87 18.03
N ARG A 400 19.94 12.51 17.48
CA ARG A 400 19.82 13.35 16.28
C ARG A 400 20.86 13.01 15.22
N LEU A 401 20.42 13.01 13.96
CA LEU A 401 21.29 13.08 12.79
C LEU A 401 21.15 14.46 12.15
N THR A 402 22.27 15.09 11.83
CA THR A 402 22.31 16.45 11.25
C THR A 402 22.95 16.46 9.86
N GLU A 403 23.91 15.57 9.60
CA GLU A 403 24.62 15.52 8.32
C GLU A 403 23.78 14.88 7.21
N ASN A 404 23.44 15.66 6.19
CA ASN A 404 22.75 15.15 5.00
C ASN A 404 23.74 14.45 4.05
N ARG A 405 23.71 13.11 4.02
CA ARG A 405 24.59 12.29 3.18
C ARG A 405 24.20 12.30 1.71
N ARG A 406 22.94 12.61 1.39
CA ARG A 406 22.41 12.58 0.02
C ARG A 406 23.04 13.66 -0.87
N LEU A 407 23.65 14.69 -0.27
CA LEU A 407 24.17 15.88 -0.96
C LEU A 407 25.67 16.14 -0.69
N ALA A 408 26.40 15.18 -0.12
CA ALA A 408 27.78 15.36 0.34
C ALA A 408 28.79 15.69 -0.80
N ASN A 409 28.50 15.33 -2.05
CA ASN A 409 29.35 15.58 -3.23
C ASN A 409 28.72 16.56 -4.23
N SER A 410 27.95 17.52 -3.75
CA SER A 410 27.09 18.36 -4.59
C SER A 410 27.69 19.74 -4.93
N ASN A 411 27.27 20.30 -6.07
CA ASN A 411 27.68 21.63 -6.52
C ASN A 411 27.15 22.73 -5.56
N ASP A 412 27.59 23.98 -5.73
CA ASP A 412 27.18 25.09 -4.85
C ASP A 412 25.65 25.31 -4.83
N THR A 413 24.97 25.07 -5.95
CA THR A 413 23.51 25.23 -6.05
C THR A 413 22.78 24.19 -5.20
N ASP A 414 23.21 22.95 -5.27
CA ASP A 414 22.65 21.86 -4.48
C ASP A 414 22.94 22.02 -2.99
N ARG A 415 24.09 22.58 -2.62
CA ARG A 415 24.39 22.96 -1.22
C ARG A 415 23.46 24.07 -0.72
N GLN A 416 23.22 25.12 -1.52
CA GLN A 416 22.24 26.16 -1.18
C GLN A 416 20.82 25.62 -1.08
N PHE A 417 20.45 24.69 -1.96
CA PHE A 417 19.15 24.02 -1.92
C PHE A 417 19.00 23.16 -0.64
N ALA A 418 20.03 22.40 -0.28
CA ALA A 418 20.09 21.60 0.96
C ALA A 418 19.89 22.47 2.20
N ASP A 419 20.67 23.54 2.30
CA ASP A 419 20.63 24.50 3.40
C ASP A 419 19.24 25.11 3.54
N ARG A 420 18.65 25.53 2.42
CA ARG A 420 17.29 26.08 2.41
C ARG A 420 16.23 25.08 2.88
N ILE A 421 16.34 23.80 2.49
CA ILE A 421 15.46 22.73 2.99
C ILE A 421 15.63 22.56 4.50
N GLY A 422 16.86 22.57 5.00
CA GLY A 422 17.17 22.44 6.44
C GLY A 422 16.55 23.56 7.28
N ARG A 423 16.43 24.77 6.71
CA ARG A 423 15.86 25.95 7.38
C ARG A 423 14.34 26.08 7.23
N MET A 424 13.76 25.44 6.22
CA MET A 424 12.35 25.59 5.81
C MET A 424 11.33 25.37 6.95
N SER A 425 11.57 24.40 7.83
CA SER A 425 10.66 24.11 8.93
C SER A 425 11.02 24.81 10.24
N TYR A 426 12.22 25.39 10.37
CA TYR A 426 12.74 25.86 11.66
C TYR A 426 12.95 27.38 11.72
N GLU A 427 12.99 28.09 10.58
CA GLU A 427 13.14 29.55 10.55
C GLU A 427 11.79 30.26 10.41
N SER A 428 11.49 31.19 11.31
CA SER A 428 10.25 31.98 11.28
C SER A 428 10.06 32.76 9.96
N ALA A 429 11.16 33.21 9.34
CA ALA A 429 11.14 33.91 8.05
C ALA A 429 10.72 33.02 6.87
N MET A 430 10.75 31.70 7.06
CA MET A 430 10.32 30.74 6.04
C MET A 430 8.85 30.32 6.21
N ILE A 431 8.13 30.82 7.22
CA ILE A 431 6.74 30.44 7.49
C ILE A 431 5.78 31.35 6.72
N GLY A 432 4.75 30.76 6.10
CA GLY A 432 3.75 31.48 5.31
C GLY A 432 4.13 31.56 3.83
N ASN A 433 3.75 32.64 3.16
CA ASN A 433 3.96 32.78 1.72
C ASN A 433 5.43 33.12 1.40
N ILE A 434 6.18 32.18 0.84
CA ILE A 434 7.62 32.31 0.55
C ILE A 434 7.92 32.31 -0.94
N ALA A 435 8.95 33.07 -1.34
CA ALA A 435 9.46 33.04 -2.71
C ALA A 435 10.21 31.74 -2.98
N LEU A 436 9.95 31.07 -4.10
CA LEU A 436 10.74 29.90 -4.49
C LEU A 436 12.14 30.32 -4.99
N PRO A 437 13.19 29.51 -4.75
CA PRO A 437 14.52 29.80 -5.27
C PRO A 437 14.51 29.95 -6.80
N SER A 438 15.22 30.97 -7.29
CA SER A 438 15.33 31.26 -8.73
C SER A 438 16.05 30.18 -9.53
N PHE A 439 16.91 29.38 -8.86
CA PHE A 439 17.61 28.25 -9.48
C PHE A 439 16.72 27.01 -9.71
N LEU A 440 15.53 26.95 -9.10
CA LEU A 440 14.58 25.88 -9.40
C LEU A 440 13.89 26.14 -10.72
N ARG A 441 13.75 25.10 -11.54
CA ARG A 441 13.00 25.18 -12.80
C ARG A 441 11.51 25.38 -12.49
N GLN A 442 10.97 26.52 -12.91
CA GLN A 442 9.58 26.91 -12.72
C GLN A 442 8.88 26.97 -14.07
N MET A 443 7.66 26.44 -14.15
CA MET A 443 6.82 26.40 -15.34
C MET A 443 5.40 26.86 -15.00
N THR A 444 4.68 27.35 -16.00
CA THR A 444 3.24 27.69 -15.90
C THR A 444 2.39 26.88 -16.87
N ASP A 445 2.97 26.40 -17.97
CA ASP A 445 2.30 25.58 -18.97
C ASP A 445 2.29 24.10 -18.56
N LEU A 446 1.09 23.51 -18.54
CA LEU A 446 0.89 22.12 -18.09
C LEU A 446 1.45 21.11 -19.09
N ASP A 447 1.36 21.38 -20.40
CA ASP A 447 1.79 20.43 -21.43
C ASP A 447 3.32 20.33 -21.46
N GLN A 448 4.03 21.46 -21.40
CA GLN A 448 5.49 21.49 -21.25
C GLN A 448 5.96 20.85 -19.93
N PHE A 449 5.21 21.06 -18.84
CA PHE A 449 5.49 20.44 -17.56
C PHE A 449 5.38 18.91 -17.62
N ILE A 450 4.34 18.39 -18.28
CA ILE A 450 4.16 16.95 -18.50
C ILE A 450 5.25 16.39 -19.42
N GLU A 451 5.57 17.07 -20.53
CA GLU A 451 6.60 16.63 -21.46
C GLU A 451 8.00 16.59 -20.81
N ASP A 452 8.30 17.49 -19.88
CA ASP A 452 9.57 17.46 -19.12
C ASP A 452 9.70 16.18 -18.28
N ILE A 453 8.64 15.77 -17.57
CA ILE A 453 8.69 14.63 -16.66
C ILE A 453 8.44 13.28 -17.36
N TYR A 454 7.46 13.25 -18.26
CA TYR A 454 6.96 12.09 -19.01
C TYR A 454 6.95 12.41 -20.53
N PRO A 455 8.13 12.38 -21.19
CA PRO A 455 8.22 12.72 -22.60
C PRO A 455 7.38 11.78 -23.48
N GLN A 456 6.78 12.33 -24.53
CA GLN A 456 5.86 11.59 -25.40
C GLN A 456 6.48 10.31 -25.98
N HIS A 457 7.74 10.36 -26.43
CA HIS A 457 8.43 9.19 -27.00
C HIS A 457 8.57 8.01 -26.02
N VAL A 458 8.61 8.28 -24.70
CA VAL A 458 8.64 7.22 -23.67
C VAL A 458 7.25 6.64 -23.46
N LEU A 459 6.22 7.49 -23.42
CA LEU A 459 4.81 7.08 -23.25
C LEU A 459 4.29 6.25 -24.43
N GLN A 460 4.92 6.36 -25.60
CA GLN A 460 4.64 5.53 -26.77
C GLN A 460 5.21 4.10 -26.67
N ARG A 461 6.16 3.84 -25.75
CA ARG A 461 6.78 2.50 -25.54
C ARG A 461 6.92 2.17 -24.05
N PRO A 462 5.81 2.09 -23.29
CA PRO A 462 5.87 2.05 -21.84
C PRO A 462 6.52 0.78 -21.28
N LEU A 463 6.30 -0.39 -21.89
CA LEU A 463 6.84 -1.68 -21.40
C LEU A 463 8.36 -1.85 -21.57
N GLN A 464 9.00 -1.05 -22.42
CA GLN A 464 10.46 -1.09 -22.61
C GLN A 464 11.21 -0.23 -21.57
N ASN A 465 10.48 0.49 -20.72
CA ASN A 465 11.02 1.54 -19.85
C ASN A 465 10.56 1.38 -18.39
N ASN A 466 10.53 0.16 -17.86
CA ASN A 466 10.02 -0.09 -16.50
C ASN A 466 10.74 0.75 -15.42
N ASP A 467 12.07 0.86 -15.49
CA ASP A 467 12.86 1.66 -14.55
C ASP A 467 12.59 3.16 -14.67
N PHE A 468 12.18 3.63 -15.85
CA PHE A 468 11.87 5.04 -16.08
C PHE A 468 10.71 5.51 -15.20
N PHE A 469 9.64 4.71 -15.10
CA PHE A 469 8.46 5.07 -14.30
C PHE A 469 8.70 4.97 -12.80
N LYS A 470 9.60 4.07 -12.37
CA LYS A 470 10.02 3.93 -10.97
C LYS A 470 10.67 5.21 -10.45
N GLU A 471 11.52 5.82 -11.25
CA GLU A 471 12.42 6.90 -10.81
C GLU A 471 11.77 8.30 -10.86
N ARG A 472 10.49 8.39 -11.23
CA ARG A 472 9.80 9.66 -11.49
C ARG A 472 8.36 9.68 -11.00
N ALA A 473 7.91 10.85 -10.56
CA ALA A 473 6.52 11.11 -10.17
C ALA A 473 6.19 12.61 -10.27
N ILE A 474 4.92 12.90 -10.53
CA ILE A 474 4.31 14.22 -10.28
C ILE A 474 3.73 14.23 -8.86
N LEU A 475 4.08 15.22 -8.05
CA LEU A 475 3.62 15.36 -6.66
C LEU A 475 2.62 16.51 -6.55
N CYS A 476 1.46 16.25 -5.96
CA CYS A 476 0.39 17.24 -5.80
C CYS A 476 -0.05 17.35 -4.34
N SER A 477 -0.50 18.54 -3.92
CA SER A 477 -1.07 18.74 -2.58
C SER A 477 -2.42 18.03 -2.41
N LYS A 478 -3.30 18.09 -3.42
CA LYS A 478 -4.68 17.57 -3.37
C LYS A 478 -4.92 16.43 -4.38
N ASN A 479 -5.83 15.51 -4.04
CA ASN A 479 -6.21 14.40 -4.93
C ASN A 479 -6.79 14.87 -6.27
N VAL A 480 -7.56 15.97 -6.29
CA VAL A 480 -8.16 16.51 -7.54
C VAL A 480 -7.08 16.84 -8.58
N ASN A 481 -5.95 17.41 -8.15
CA ASN A 481 -4.80 17.67 -9.03
C ASN A 481 -4.08 16.38 -9.42
N VAL A 482 -4.00 15.39 -8.53
CA VAL A 482 -3.45 14.06 -8.87
C VAL A 482 -4.26 13.44 -10.01
N ASP A 483 -5.58 13.42 -9.88
CA ASP A 483 -6.47 12.80 -10.86
C ASP A 483 -6.42 13.54 -12.20
N ALA A 484 -6.42 14.88 -12.17
CA ALA A 484 -6.27 15.69 -13.39
C ALA A 484 -4.95 15.44 -14.12
N ASN A 485 -3.81 15.44 -13.41
CA ASN A 485 -2.50 15.15 -14.01
C ASN A 485 -2.43 13.72 -14.54
N ASN A 486 -2.94 12.73 -13.80
CA ASN A 486 -2.97 11.34 -14.26
C ASN A 486 -3.80 11.17 -15.54
N CYS A 487 -4.98 11.79 -15.61
CA CYS A 487 -5.81 11.76 -16.82
C CYS A 487 -5.07 12.35 -18.02
N LYS A 488 -4.46 13.53 -17.86
CA LYS A 488 -3.74 14.22 -18.93
C LYS A 488 -2.52 13.43 -19.43
N VAL A 489 -1.74 12.82 -18.53
CA VAL A 489 -0.60 11.98 -18.94
C VAL A 489 -1.08 10.71 -19.67
N MET A 490 -2.19 10.12 -19.23
CA MET A 490 -2.76 8.91 -19.83
C MET A 490 -3.27 9.10 -21.27
N GLU A 491 -3.70 10.31 -21.63
CA GLU A 491 -4.07 10.67 -23.02
C GLU A 491 -2.90 10.45 -23.99
N ASN A 492 -1.67 10.68 -23.54
CA ASN A 492 -0.45 10.57 -24.35
C ASN A 492 0.11 9.13 -24.46
N VAL A 493 -0.45 8.17 -23.73
CA VAL A 493 -0.03 6.76 -23.78
C VAL A 493 -0.73 6.06 -24.93
N ILE A 494 0.01 5.37 -25.80
CA ILE A 494 -0.59 4.58 -26.89
C ILE A 494 -1.10 3.24 -26.35
N GLY A 495 -2.24 2.78 -26.87
CA GLY A 495 -2.80 1.45 -26.60
C GLY A 495 -4.31 1.49 -26.47
N GLU A 496 -4.91 0.31 -26.50
CA GLU A 496 -6.33 0.15 -26.20
C GLU A 496 -6.62 0.64 -24.78
N LYS A 497 -7.73 1.36 -24.64
CA LYS A 497 -8.20 1.94 -23.39
C LYS A 497 -9.51 1.26 -22.96
N PRO A 498 -9.46 0.02 -22.46
CA PRO A 498 -10.64 -0.60 -21.87
C PRO A 498 -11.18 0.24 -20.71
N THR A 499 -12.51 0.32 -20.64
CA THR A 499 -13.23 0.96 -19.54
C THR A 499 -13.82 -0.13 -18.65
N LEU A 500 -13.34 -0.20 -17.40
CA LEU A 500 -13.74 -1.20 -16.42
C LEU A 500 -14.67 -0.56 -15.39
N TYR A 501 -15.94 -0.96 -15.41
CA TYR A 501 -16.97 -0.41 -14.52
C TYR A 501 -17.05 -1.17 -13.20
N SER A 502 -17.24 -0.44 -12.12
CA SER A 502 -17.49 -0.97 -10.78
C SER A 502 -18.95 -1.39 -10.59
N VAL A 503 -19.16 -2.35 -9.70
CA VAL A 503 -20.50 -2.64 -9.15
C VAL A 503 -20.62 -1.95 -7.80
N ASP A 504 -21.56 -1.02 -7.68
CA ASP A 504 -21.74 -0.20 -6.49
C ASP A 504 -23.10 -0.47 -5.83
N THR A 505 -23.08 -0.69 -4.53
CA THR A 505 -24.26 -0.95 -3.70
C THR A 505 -24.19 -0.18 -2.39
N VAL A 506 -25.35 0.01 -1.76
CA VAL A 506 -25.43 0.54 -0.39
C VAL A 506 -25.67 -0.62 0.55
N GLN A 507 -24.85 -0.73 1.60
CA GLN A 507 -25.07 -1.72 2.65
C GLN A 507 -26.35 -1.33 3.42
N SER A 508 -27.36 -2.19 3.39
CA SER A 508 -28.60 -1.97 4.13
C SER A 508 -28.35 -2.21 5.62
N ASP A 509 -28.50 -1.18 6.44
CA ASP A 509 -28.60 -1.38 7.89
C ASP A 509 -29.88 -2.15 8.18
N LEU A 510 -29.77 -3.25 8.94
CA LEU A 510 -30.89 -4.13 9.33
C LEU A 510 -32.03 -3.40 10.07
N THR A 511 -31.83 -2.13 10.44
CA THR A 511 -32.74 -1.31 11.24
C THR A 511 -33.57 -0.32 10.44
N ASN A 512 -33.24 -0.02 9.18
CA ASN A 512 -33.98 0.92 8.33
C ASN A 512 -34.66 0.19 7.17
N THR A 513 -35.96 -0.07 7.32
CA THR A 513 -36.85 -0.67 6.32
C THR A 513 -37.14 0.22 5.11
N GLU A 514 -36.54 1.40 5.04
CA GLU A 514 -36.55 2.27 3.85
C GLU A 514 -35.11 2.52 3.38
N THR A 515 -34.46 1.51 2.78
CA THR A 515 -33.30 1.78 1.94
C THR A 515 -33.77 2.67 0.78
N GLN A 516 -33.52 3.99 0.86
CA GLN A 516 -33.59 4.84 -0.32
C GLN A 516 -32.72 4.17 -1.38
N ALA A 517 -33.36 3.63 -2.42
CA ALA A 517 -32.67 2.89 -3.45
C ALA A 517 -31.89 3.88 -4.33
N TYR A 518 -30.65 4.17 -3.93
CA TYR A 518 -29.77 5.04 -4.67
C TYR A 518 -29.47 4.43 -6.05
N PRO A 519 -29.66 5.17 -7.16
CA PRO A 519 -29.30 4.69 -8.49
C PRO A 519 -27.81 4.39 -8.58
N SER A 520 -27.44 3.31 -9.28
CA SER A 520 -26.03 2.92 -9.45
C SER A 520 -25.20 4.02 -10.10
N GLU A 521 -25.79 4.80 -11.00
CA GLU A 521 -25.12 5.92 -11.67
C GLU A 521 -24.74 7.02 -10.67
N TYR A 522 -25.58 7.29 -9.67
CA TYR A 522 -25.26 8.23 -8.60
C TYR A 522 -24.11 7.69 -7.73
N LEU A 523 -24.19 6.42 -7.33
CA LEU A 523 -23.14 5.80 -6.52
C LEU A 523 -21.79 5.81 -7.24
N GLN A 524 -21.78 5.58 -8.56
CA GLN A 524 -20.59 5.63 -9.40
C GLN A 524 -19.99 7.04 -9.52
N THR A 525 -20.74 8.11 -9.26
CA THR A 525 -20.16 9.47 -9.16
C THR A 525 -19.37 9.69 -7.87
N LEU A 526 -19.60 8.87 -6.83
CA LEU A 526 -18.93 9.00 -5.55
C LEU A 526 -17.52 8.43 -5.62
N SER A 527 -16.56 9.22 -5.15
CA SER A 527 -15.14 8.84 -5.09
C SER A 527 -14.57 9.03 -3.68
N PRO A 528 -15.10 8.32 -2.67
CA PRO A 528 -14.62 8.46 -1.30
C PRO A 528 -13.18 7.95 -1.16
N SER A 529 -12.46 8.53 -0.21
CA SER A 529 -11.05 8.20 0.01
C SER A 529 -10.85 6.72 0.31
N GLY A 530 -9.91 6.11 -0.38
CA GLY A 530 -9.55 4.71 -0.21
C GLY A 530 -10.36 3.73 -1.07
N LEU A 531 -11.45 4.13 -1.74
CA LEU A 531 -12.04 3.29 -2.79
C LEU A 531 -11.35 3.55 -4.15
N PRO A 532 -11.26 2.56 -5.04
CA PRO A 532 -10.90 2.80 -6.42
C PRO A 532 -11.99 3.64 -7.11
N PRO A 533 -11.65 4.38 -8.18
CA PRO A 533 -12.62 5.02 -9.06
C PRO A 533 -13.68 4.02 -9.55
N ALA A 534 -14.93 4.47 -9.66
CA ALA A 534 -16.01 3.64 -10.17
C ALA A 534 -15.73 3.19 -11.62
N VAL A 535 -15.26 4.14 -12.43
CA VAL A 535 -14.87 3.91 -13.81
C VAL A 535 -13.34 3.92 -13.89
N LEU A 536 -12.75 2.76 -14.16
CA LEU A 536 -11.33 2.60 -14.36
C LEU A 536 -11.01 2.53 -15.85
N GLU A 537 -10.36 3.58 -16.35
CA GLU A 537 -9.73 3.55 -17.68
C GLU A 537 -8.26 3.18 -17.53
N LEU A 538 -7.84 2.08 -18.14
CA LEU A 538 -6.48 1.57 -18.06
C LEU A 538 -5.93 1.27 -19.45
N LYS A 539 -4.61 1.18 -19.58
CA LYS A 539 -3.88 0.74 -20.77
C LYS A 539 -2.72 -0.16 -20.33
N VAL A 540 -2.30 -1.07 -21.19
CA VAL A 540 -1.09 -1.87 -20.94
C VAL A 540 0.13 -0.95 -20.87
N GLY A 541 1.03 -1.21 -19.90
CA GLY A 541 2.21 -0.40 -19.62
C GLY A 541 1.98 0.80 -18.70
N LEU A 542 0.75 1.07 -18.25
CA LEU A 542 0.52 2.16 -17.30
C LEU A 542 1.08 1.85 -15.91
N PRO A 543 1.72 2.82 -15.24
CA PRO A 543 1.99 2.74 -13.82
C PRO A 543 0.68 2.95 -13.04
N VAL A 544 0.35 2.02 -12.15
CA VAL A 544 -0.78 2.10 -11.23
C VAL A 544 -0.31 1.96 -9.79
N MET A 545 -1.08 2.49 -8.84
CA MET A 545 -0.84 2.37 -7.42
C MET A 545 -1.89 1.44 -6.81
N LEU A 546 -1.43 0.44 -6.06
CA LEU A 546 -2.28 -0.43 -5.28
C LEU A 546 -2.89 0.32 -4.09
N LEU A 547 -4.19 0.15 -3.85
CA LEU A 547 -4.96 0.87 -2.84
C LEU A 547 -5.23 0.06 -1.57
N ARG A 548 -4.84 -1.21 -1.55
CA ARG A 548 -5.06 -2.14 -0.45
C ARG A 548 -3.82 -2.98 -0.18
N ASN A 549 -3.71 -3.49 1.04
CA ASN A 549 -2.74 -4.51 1.37
C ASN A 549 -3.30 -5.85 0.89
N LEU A 550 -2.64 -6.46 -0.10
CA LEU A 550 -2.98 -7.79 -0.58
C LEU A 550 -2.00 -8.81 -0.01
N ASN A 551 -0.70 -8.54 -0.20
CA ASN A 551 0.37 -9.36 0.34
C ASN A 551 1.59 -8.49 0.69
N PRO A 552 1.60 -7.87 1.89
CA PRO A 552 2.66 -6.95 2.29
C PRO A 552 4.06 -7.56 2.33
N GLU A 553 4.19 -8.85 2.67
CA GLU A 553 5.48 -9.56 2.70
C GLU A 553 6.15 -9.57 1.33
N ARG A 554 5.34 -9.56 0.27
CA ARG A 554 5.80 -9.55 -1.12
C ARG A 554 5.88 -8.15 -1.73
N GLY A 555 5.59 -7.12 -0.94
CA GLY A 555 5.54 -5.75 -1.42
C GLY A 555 4.23 -5.35 -2.08
N LEU A 556 3.18 -6.17 -2.07
CA LEU A 556 1.83 -5.79 -2.50
C LEU A 556 1.06 -5.10 -1.36
N CYS A 557 1.50 -3.88 -1.03
CA CYS A 557 0.89 -3.05 0.00
C CYS A 557 0.25 -1.78 -0.58
N ASN A 558 -0.59 -1.13 0.22
CA ASN A 558 -1.21 0.14 -0.16
C ASN A 558 -0.12 1.20 -0.41
N GLY A 559 -0.11 1.75 -1.63
CA GLY A 559 0.89 2.69 -2.11
C GLY A 559 1.90 2.08 -3.09
N THR A 560 2.02 0.75 -3.14
CA THR A 560 2.93 0.09 -4.08
C THR A 560 2.59 0.46 -5.51
N ARG A 561 3.61 0.90 -6.25
CA ARG A 561 3.47 1.19 -7.67
C ARG A 561 3.76 -0.07 -8.48
N LEU A 562 2.87 -0.35 -9.40
CA LEU A 562 2.84 -1.52 -10.25
C LEU A 562 2.83 -1.05 -11.70
N ILE A 563 3.30 -1.88 -12.63
CA ILE A 563 3.13 -1.66 -14.06
C ILE A 563 2.25 -2.75 -14.65
N ILE A 564 1.21 -2.33 -15.39
CA ILE A 564 0.28 -3.23 -16.04
C ILE A 564 0.99 -3.95 -17.18
N GLN A 565 1.01 -5.29 -17.13
CA GLN A 565 1.52 -6.13 -18.21
C GLN A 565 0.40 -6.57 -19.16
N GLN A 566 -0.76 -6.88 -18.60
CA GLN A 566 -1.94 -7.30 -19.35
C GLN A 566 -3.19 -6.95 -18.54
N ILE A 567 -4.24 -6.53 -19.24
CA ILE A 567 -5.55 -6.24 -18.66
C ILE A 567 -6.46 -7.38 -19.09
N GLY A 568 -6.76 -8.28 -18.16
CA GLY A 568 -7.78 -9.29 -18.32
C GLY A 568 -9.17 -8.76 -17.99
N GLN A 569 -10.18 -9.62 -18.16
CA GLN A 569 -11.56 -9.29 -17.83
C GLN A 569 -11.80 -9.34 -16.32
N TYR A 570 -11.23 -10.33 -15.64
CA TYR A 570 -11.40 -10.59 -14.21
C TYR A 570 -10.12 -10.33 -13.40
N VAL A 571 -8.95 -10.40 -14.04
CA VAL A 571 -7.64 -10.24 -13.39
C VAL A 571 -6.72 -9.32 -14.18
N ILE A 572 -6.05 -8.40 -13.49
CA ILE A 572 -4.96 -7.60 -14.07
C ILE A 572 -3.62 -8.26 -13.73
N LYS A 573 -2.83 -8.53 -14.77
CA LYS A 573 -1.45 -9.01 -14.64
C LYS A 573 -0.50 -7.83 -14.47
N VAL A 574 0.26 -7.80 -13.39
CA VAL A 574 1.14 -6.67 -13.05
C VAL A 574 2.54 -7.12 -12.64
N LYS A 575 3.48 -6.17 -12.66
CA LYS A 575 4.79 -6.29 -12.01
C LYS A 575 5.00 -5.14 -11.03
N ILE A 576 5.70 -5.38 -9.93
CA ILE A 576 6.09 -4.33 -8.98
C ILE A 576 7.17 -3.46 -9.62
N LEU A 577 6.98 -2.14 -9.65
CA LEU A 577 7.99 -1.23 -10.19
C LEU A 577 9.28 -1.29 -9.37
N GLY A 578 10.35 -1.79 -9.99
CA GLY A 578 11.65 -1.94 -9.34
C GLY A 578 11.76 -3.09 -8.35
N GLY A 579 10.77 -4.00 -8.32
CA GLY A 579 10.83 -5.28 -7.59
C GLY A 579 11.45 -6.40 -8.44
N SER A 580 11.29 -7.65 -8.00
CA SER A 580 11.67 -8.81 -8.79
C SER A 580 10.83 -8.89 -10.08
N ASP A 581 11.30 -9.67 -11.07
CA ASP A 581 10.58 -9.93 -12.31
C ASP A 581 9.32 -10.80 -12.15
N THR A 582 8.89 -11.02 -10.91
CA THR A 582 7.75 -11.84 -10.55
C THR A 582 6.44 -11.17 -10.97
N ILE A 583 5.57 -11.96 -11.58
CA ILE A 583 4.23 -11.55 -11.94
C ILE A 583 3.33 -11.62 -10.72
N GLU A 584 2.50 -10.60 -10.54
CA GLU A 584 1.43 -10.55 -9.55
C GLU A 584 0.07 -10.41 -10.24
N LEU A 585 -0.97 -10.87 -9.55
CA LEU A 585 -2.33 -10.87 -10.03
C LEU A 585 -3.19 -9.95 -9.16
N ILE A 586 -3.91 -9.04 -9.78
CA ILE A 586 -4.81 -8.12 -9.10
C ILE A 586 -6.25 -8.41 -9.58
N PRO A 587 -7.05 -9.15 -8.79
CA PRO A 587 -8.46 -9.36 -9.08
C PRO A 587 -9.31 -8.18 -8.57
N ARG A 588 -10.62 -8.21 -8.86
CA ARG A 588 -11.59 -7.28 -8.30
C ARG A 588 -11.97 -7.69 -6.88
N PHE A 589 -12.02 -6.72 -5.97
CA PHE A 589 -12.46 -6.92 -4.60
C PHE A 589 -13.68 -6.05 -4.29
N THR A 590 -14.54 -6.56 -3.42
CA THR A 590 -15.62 -5.78 -2.80
C THR A 590 -15.05 -4.97 -1.65
N LEU A 591 -15.09 -3.65 -1.75
CA LEU A 591 -14.50 -2.72 -0.79
C LEU A 591 -15.57 -1.76 -0.27
N SER A 592 -15.59 -1.50 1.03
CA SER A 592 -16.57 -0.60 1.65
C SER A 592 -15.92 0.67 2.19
N THR A 593 -16.70 1.76 2.26
CA THR A 593 -16.34 2.93 3.05
C THR A 593 -16.33 2.61 4.55
N LEU A 594 -15.56 3.36 5.32
CA LEU A 594 -15.70 3.32 6.79
C LEU A 594 -17.05 3.91 7.21
N PRO A 595 -17.58 3.53 8.38
CA PRO A 595 -18.70 4.22 9.01
C PRO A 595 -18.44 5.75 9.05
N ASP A 596 -19.50 6.54 8.95
CA ASP A 596 -19.49 8.02 8.98
C ASP A 596 -18.76 8.71 7.81
N THR A 597 -18.24 7.98 6.83
CA THR A 597 -17.62 8.58 5.63
C THR A 597 -18.67 9.21 4.71
N LEU A 598 -19.82 8.59 4.62
CA LEU A 598 -21.00 9.01 3.87
C LEU A 598 -22.24 8.76 4.77
N PRO A 599 -23.43 9.31 4.45
CA PRO A 599 -24.66 9.01 5.17
C PRO A 599 -25.09 7.53 5.15
N PHE A 600 -24.36 6.69 4.41
CA PHE A 600 -24.55 5.26 4.26
C PHE A 600 -23.20 4.59 3.99
N ILE A 601 -23.11 3.27 4.13
CA ILE A 601 -21.90 2.54 3.73
C ILE A 601 -22.00 2.20 2.24
N LEU A 602 -21.11 2.81 1.45
CA LEU A 602 -20.94 2.47 0.04
C LEU A 602 -20.05 1.24 -0.07
N THR A 603 -20.53 0.22 -0.77
CA THR A 603 -19.77 -0.97 -1.16
C THR A 603 -19.52 -0.94 -2.66
N ARG A 604 -18.26 -1.13 -3.06
CA ARG A 604 -17.78 -1.06 -4.45
C ARG A 604 -16.96 -2.30 -4.78
N LYS A 605 -17.38 -3.06 -5.80
CA LYS A 605 -16.61 -4.16 -6.37
C LYS A 605 -15.81 -3.69 -7.58
N GLN A 606 -14.48 -3.60 -7.44
CA GLN A 606 -13.58 -3.07 -8.47
C GLN A 606 -12.12 -3.52 -8.24
N PHE A 607 -11.25 -3.41 -9.24
CA PHE A 607 -9.82 -3.58 -9.06
C PHE A 607 -9.27 -2.53 -8.08
N PRO A 608 -8.52 -2.91 -7.04
CA PRO A 608 -8.05 -1.98 -5.99
C PRO A 608 -6.84 -1.15 -6.45
N VAL A 609 -6.91 -0.55 -7.63
CA VAL A 609 -5.82 0.22 -8.25
C VAL A 609 -6.29 1.59 -8.71
N LYS A 610 -5.33 2.50 -8.90
CA LYS A 610 -5.54 3.77 -9.63
C LYS A 610 -4.31 4.14 -10.43
N VAL A 611 -4.45 4.93 -11.49
CA VAL A 611 -3.31 5.44 -12.27
C VAL A 611 -2.34 6.23 -11.37
N SER A 612 -1.03 6.10 -11.62
CA SER A 612 0.03 6.58 -10.72
C SER A 612 1.24 7.20 -11.44
N PHE A 613 0.99 8.11 -12.38
CA PHE A 613 1.99 9.10 -12.82
C PHE A 613 2.13 10.23 -11.80
N ALA A 614 1.00 10.66 -11.26
CA ALA A 614 0.89 11.61 -10.17
C ALA A 614 0.45 10.92 -8.87
N MET A 615 0.88 11.47 -7.74
CA MET A 615 0.42 11.08 -6.41
C MET A 615 0.43 12.26 -5.44
N THR A 616 -0.24 12.11 -4.29
CA THR A 616 -0.20 13.16 -3.28
C THR A 616 1.16 13.23 -2.60
N ILE A 617 1.54 14.42 -2.13
CA ILE A 617 2.77 14.63 -1.33
C ILE A 617 2.83 13.63 -0.16
N ASN A 618 1.71 13.45 0.54
CA ASN A 618 1.61 12.51 1.67
C ASN A 618 1.95 11.06 1.29
N LYS A 619 1.59 10.61 0.08
CA LYS A 619 1.89 9.26 -0.42
C LYS A 619 3.33 9.09 -0.94
N SER A 620 4.01 10.20 -1.24
CA SER A 620 5.40 10.20 -1.73
C SER A 620 6.45 10.02 -0.63
N LYS A 621 6.05 10.11 0.64
CA LYS A 621 6.95 10.00 1.78
C LYS A 621 7.66 8.64 1.82
N GLY A 622 8.91 8.63 2.30
CA GLY A 622 9.77 7.44 2.26
C GLY A 622 10.37 7.15 0.87
N GLN A 623 9.74 7.60 -0.22
CA GLN A 623 10.24 7.34 -1.58
C GLN A 623 11.34 8.34 -1.98
N SER A 624 12.20 7.90 -2.90
CA SER A 624 13.22 8.74 -3.54
C SER A 624 13.06 8.63 -5.05
N PHE A 625 13.16 9.76 -5.74
CA PHE A 625 12.97 9.85 -7.18
C PHE A 625 14.21 10.49 -7.81
N ARG A 626 14.59 10.06 -9.01
CA ARG A 626 15.67 10.71 -9.79
C ARG A 626 15.19 11.93 -10.54
N LYS A 627 13.88 12.06 -10.83
CA LYS A 627 13.26 13.28 -11.34
C LYS A 627 11.91 13.50 -10.67
N VAL A 628 11.67 14.70 -10.16
CA VAL A 628 10.43 15.05 -9.45
C VAL A 628 9.81 16.26 -10.11
N ALA A 629 8.52 16.15 -10.42
CA ALA A 629 7.72 17.27 -10.85
C ALA A 629 6.71 17.61 -9.75
N VAL A 630 6.51 18.89 -9.46
CA VAL A 630 5.65 19.34 -8.35
C VAL A 630 4.58 20.28 -8.88
N ASP A 631 3.31 19.88 -8.73
CA ASP A 631 2.18 20.73 -9.06
C ASP A 631 1.77 21.55 -7.82
N LEU A 632 2.16 22.82 -7.81
CA LEU A 632 1.80 23.81 -6.79
C LEU A 632 0.75 24.81 -7.29
N ARG A 633 0.00 24.49 -8.36
CA ARG A 633 -1.16 25.31 -8.75
C ARG A 633 -2.20 25.39 -7.63
N SER A 634 -2.31 24.33 -6.84
CA SER A 634 -2.93 24.37 -5.51
C SER A 634 -1.84 24.36 -4.44
N PRO A 635 -1.74 25.41 -3.61
CA PRO A 635 -0.72 25.47 -2.56
C PRO A 635 -0.87 24.31 -1.56
N VAL A 636 0.23 24.01 -0.87
CA VAL A 636 0.21 23.11 0.29
C VAL A 636 -0.67 23.69 1.40
N PHE A 637 -1.22 22.84 2.26
CA PHE A 637 -2.24 23.27 3.24
C PHE A 637 -2.00 22.76 4.66
N THR A 638 -0.96 21.96 4.89
CA THR A 638 -0.65 21.42 6.22
C THR A 638 0.86 21.39 6.47
N HIS A 639 1.23 21.34 7.75
CA HIS A 639 2.61 21.28 8.21
C HIS A 639 3.47 20.30 7.41
N GLY A 640 4.66 20.75 7.02
CA GLY A 640 5.73 19.92 6.48
C GLY A 640 5.50 19.40 5.05
N GLN A 641 4.39 19.73 4.37
CA GLN A 641 4.16 19.28 3.00
C GLN A 641 5.20 19.84 2.02
N LEU A 642 5.49 21.14 2.07
CA LEU A 642 6.50 21.75 1.20
C LEU A 642 7.89 21.18 1.50
N TYR A 643 8.24 21.04 2.79
CA TYR A 643 9.48 20.40 3.23
C TYR A 643 9.63 18.99 2.64
N VAL A 644 8.60 18.14 2.77
CA VAL A 644 8.63 16.76 2.26
C VAL A 644 8.91 16.72 0.76
N VAL A 645 8.25 17.57 -0.02
CA VAL A 645 8.43 17.67 -1.47
C VAL A 645 9.86 18.09 -1.82
N MET A 646 10.31 19.20 -1.26
CA MET A 646 11.62 19.76 -1.56
C MET A 646 12.73 18.77 -1.18
N SER A 647 12.51 18.00 -0.12
CA SER A 647 13.44 16.96 0.33
C SER A 647 13.42 15.67 -0.50
N ARG A 648 12.52 15.51 -1.49
CA ARG A 648 12.46 14.31 -2.35
C ARG A 648 13.53 14.31 -3.44
N ALA A 649 13.98 15.49 -3.88
CA ALA A 649 14.98 15.62 -4.91
C ALA A 649 16.41 15.44 -4.36
N THR A 650 17.29 14.84 -5.16
CA THR A 650 18.72 14.72 -4.88
C THR A 650 19.54 15.90 -5.42
N SER A 651 18.93 16.79 -6.20
CA SER A 651 19.54 17.99 -6.76
C SER A 651 18.44 18.98 -7.14
N ALA A 652 18.74 20.28 -7.15
CA ALA A 652 17.84 21.31 -7.66
C ALA A 652 17.48 21.07 -9.14
N ASN A 653 18.42 20.55 -9.93
CA ASN A 653 18.26 20.37 -11.39
C ASN A 653 17.26 19.29 -11.79
N VAL A 654 16.94 18.37 -10.87
CA VAL A 654 16.00 17.27 -11.13
C VAL A 654 14.58 17.58 -10.68
N MET A 655 14.35 18.80 -10.19
CA MET A 655 13.05 19.28 -9.73
C MET A 655 12.47 20.33 -10.68
N THR A 656 11.24 20.08 -11.12
CA THR A 656 10.44 21.02 -11.91
C THR A 656 9.19 21.39 -11.12
N ILE A 657 8.87 22.68 -11.01
CA ILE A 657 7.71 23.18 -10.28
C ILE A 657 6.72 23.84 -11.25
N LEU A 658 5.47 23.41 -11.21
CA LEU A 658 4.35 24.06 -11.89
C LEU A 658 3.65 25.02 -10.95
N LEU A 659 3.52 26.28 -11.35
CA LEU A 659 2.87 27.36 -10.60
C LEU A 659 1.69 27.94 -11.40
N PRO A 660 0.74 28.62 -10.74
CA PRO A 660 -0.21 29.48 -11.43
C PRO A 660 0.52 30.58 -12.20
N GLU A 661 -0.11 31.08 -13.27
CA GLU A 661 0.43 32.23 -14.02
C GLU A 661 0.73 33.41 -13.10
N ASN A 662 1.87 34.07 -13.33
CA ASN A 662 2.37 35.22 -12.57
C ASN A 662 2.68 34.98 -11.08
N MET A 663 2.68 33.74 -10.60
CA MET A 663 3.09 33.42 -9.23
C MET A 663 4.54 32.89 -9.17
N LYS A 664 5.33 33.42 -8.22
CA LYS A 664 6.68 32.93 -7.85
C LYS A 664 6.78 32.52 -6.38
N HIS A 665 5.66 32.59 -5.68
CA HIS A 665 5.57 32.33 -4.25
C HIS A 665 4.61 31.16 -4.00
N THR A 666 4.83 30.46 -2.90
CA THR A 666 3.95 29.39 -2.42
C THR A 666 3.88 29.44 -0.91
N GLU A 667 2.78 28.93 -0.37
CA GLU A 667 2.62 28.74 1.07
C GLU A 667 3.62 27.71 1.59
N ASN A 668 4.21 27.98 2.76
CA ASN A 668 4.92 27.02 3.60
C ASN A 668 4.26 26.99 4.97
N VAL A 669 3.42 25.97 5.18
CA VAL A 669 2.73 25.76 6.46
C VAL A 669 3.67 25.05 7.42
N VAL A 670 3.89 25.64 8.59
CA VAL A 670 4.71 25.08 9.67
C VAL A 670 3.96 25.18 10.99
N TYR A 671 3.94 24.10 11.77
CA TYR A 671 3.44 24.07 13.14
C TYR A 671 4.64 23.92 14.09
N PRO A 672 5.16 25.02 14.66
CA PRO A 672 6.30 24.95 15.58
C PRO A 672 6.07 24.02 16.79
N GLU A 673 4.82 23.83 17.21
CA GLU A 673 4.42 22.99 18.34
C GLU A 673 4.67 21.49 18.10
N VAL A 674 4.77 21.06 16.84
CA VAL A 674 5.08 19.67 16.51
C VAL A 674 6.55 19.45 16.19
N LEU A 675 7.37 20.50 16.15
CA LEU A 675 8.81 20.38 15.89
C LEU A 675 9.55 19.92 17.13
N PHE A 676 10.60 19.12 16.90
CA PHE A 676 11.50 18.75 17.98
C PHE A 676 12.52 19.87 18.21
N SER A 677 12.45 20.55 19.36
CA SER A 677 13.45 21.52 19.83
C SER A 677 14.17 21.01 21.09
N ASP A 678 15.41 21.47 21.33
CA ASP A 678 16.22 21.08 22.52
C ASP A 678 15.70 21.63 23.85
N THR A 679 14.61 22.38 23.82
CA THR A 679 14.01 23.05 24.98
C THR A 679 12.90 22.24 25.67
N THR A 680 12.66 20.98 25.25
CA THR A 680 11.63 20.09 25.85
C THR A 680 12.16 18.74 26.24
#